data_AF-A0A3A0FWX2-F1
#
_entry.id   AF-A0A3A0FWX2-F1
#
_cell.length_a   1.000
_cell.length_b   1.000
_cell.length_c   1.000
_cell.angle_alpha   90.00
_cell.angle_beta   90.00
_cell.angle_gamma   90.00
#
_symmetry.space_group_name_H-M   'P 1'
#
loop_
_entity.id
_entity.type
_entity.pdbx_description
1 polymer ?
#
loop_
_entity_poly.entity_id
_entity_poly.type
_entity_poly.pdbx_seq_one_letter_code
_entity_poly.pdbx_strand_id
1 'polypeptide(L)'
;MSSPDASRLVIATLPSSTSRTEPPGSPSRSSTVPASYAWIEPALARRSSRLGGSRRKNDDSWRRSITSRRCTRASYHFDNERCQWDTCCEDEVSGRRRRPPRAGRFRQRIRAHPDRARWLARSVRGLPTGPPVKRFHDAARCPVASGATSGALLAAATSPLPLGWLALVALAPLIRTAIAGDLRQAARAGFACGLVFFGAGFLWVPWNVGGVFWPAWVLGVPALAAPVAALAAAVAAIRRRFGVAAACAIVPALWALLELVRALGPFGIGWLRLGHALAPWPVWIQLASLGGVGLVSAWAAALGASLAYASETRRAGALAVPLALFAIGTGWGAAQLAFAPAPISAPIRVAAIQPAVPASQRFVASQFQSNLARLLALSEAALADAPDLVVWPEGAFEQSVGAAGAPFLGSVASTLGVPLVSGARRVAAGDVSRRWNSALLATPDGDTRVAADKQRPLPIHERAPDTVFAAALARLGAWPGRVRAGAPAEPVSVVTPGGAGLRVGAVVCIDAVFPEIARGLRARGAELLVHIANEAESGRWSARQHALLVRLRAVETRLPLVRVANDGPSAWIDAYGREIARVERGAAAATVALGGPGPAPPYVRLGDAPVVASLFVPFLLCAAGGGRDRLARRRRIIEEVLES
;
A
#
# COMPACT_ATOMS: atom_id res chain seq x y z
N MET A 1 20.88 17.17 64.66
CA MET A 1 22.31 17.22 65.00
C MET A 1 22.88 15.86 64.63
N SER A 2 23.80 15.63 63.69
CA SER A 2 24.55 16.47 62.75
C SER A 2 25.17 15.50 61.73
N SER A 3 25.08 15.79 60.43
CA SER A 3 25.97 15.29 59.35
C SER A 3 27.39 15.89 59.55
N PRO A 4 28.53 15.35 59.03
CA PRO A 4 28.89 15.29 57.59
C PRO A 4 29.82 14.09 57.23
N ASP A 5 30.36 13.80 56.04
CA ASP A 5 30.30 14.38 54.70
C ASP A 5 30.72 13.36 53.62
N ALA A 6 30.49 13.75 52.37
CA ALA A 6 30.84 13.15 51.08
C ALA A 6 32.30 12.70 50.89
N SER A 7 32.51 11.60 50.16
CA SER A 7 33.77 11.30 49.44
C SER A 7 33.53 11.24 47.92
N ARG A 8 34.05 12.26 47.22
CA ARG A 8 34.11 12.40 45.76
C ARG A 8 35.23 11.51 45.21
N LEU A 9 34.95 10.78 44.12
CA LEU A 9 35.97 10.02 43.39
C LEU A 9 36.59 10.90 42.28
N VAL A 10 37.91 10.93 42.26
CA VAL A 10 38.79 11.74 41.39
C VAL A 10 38.98 11.06 40.03
N ILE A 11 38.79 11.81 38.93
CA ILE A 11 39.21 11.40 37.58
C ILE A 11 40.64 11.88 37.34
N ALA A 12 41.54 10.94 37.03
CA ALA A 12 42.93 11.22 36.71
C ALA A 12 43.08 11.73 35.27
N THR A 13 43.56 12.97 35.13
CA THR A 13 44.20 13.54 33.93
C THR A 13 45.71 13.31 33.99
N LEU A 14 46.38 13.09 32.84
CA LEU A 14 47.79 13.43 32.50
C LEU A 14 48.12 12.88 31.08
N PRO A 15 49.16 13.35 30.34
CA PRO A 15 49.58 14.75 30.11
C PRO A 15 49.77 15.10 28.61
N SER A 16 49.75 16.41 28.35
CA SER A 16 50.20 17.08 27.13
C SER A 16 51.74 17.14 27.02
N SER A 17 52.30 16.85 25.85
CA SER A 17 53.65 17.28 25.48
C SER A 17 53.60 18.24 24.28
N THR A 18 54.17 19.41 24.49
CA THR A 18 54.40 20.47 23.52
C THR A 18 55.79 20.35 22.93
N SER A 19 55.93 20.45 21.61
CA SER A 19 57.15 20.99 20.99
C SER A 19 56.77 21.83 19.76
N ARG A 20 57.08 23.12 19.85
CA ARG A 20 56.98 24.13 18.79
C ARG A 20 58.10 23.95 17.77
N THR A 21 57.79 24.10 16.49
CA THR A 21 58.67 24.68 15.47
C THR A 21 57.81 25.45 14.46
N GLU A 22 58.19 26.70 14.19
CA GLU A 22 57.55 27.65 13.26
C GLU A 22 58.13 27.55 11.82
N PRO A 23 57.53 28.22 10.80
CA PRO A 23 57.47 27.76 9.41
C PRO A 23 58.43 28.48 8.43
N PRO A 24 58.40 28.11 7.13
CA PRO A 24 58.07 29.15 6.13
C PRO A 24 57.24 28.67 4.91
N GLY A 25 56.52 29.62 4.27
CA GLY A 25 56.35 29.68 2.81
C GLY A 25 54.97 29.38 2.21
N SER A 26 54.25 30.42 1.81
CA SER A 26 53.15 30.42 0.80
C SER A 26 53.69 30.14 -0.62
N PRO A 27 52.89 29.64 -1.61
CA PRO A 27 51.97 30.52 -2.36
C PRO A 27 50.66 29.91 -2.92
N SER A 28 49.58 30.69 -2.79
CA SER A 28 48.55 31.11 -3.78
C SER A 28 47.86 30.17 -4.81
N ARG A 29 46.53 30.42 -4.95
CA ARG A 29 45.58 30.24 -6.09
C ARG A 29 45.04 28.80 -6.29
N SER A 30 43.75 28.53 -6.54
CA SER A 30 42.59 29.36 -6.97
C SER A 30 41.27 28.58 -6.80
N SER A 31 40.21 29.29 -6.39
CA SER A 31 38.79 29.26 -6.81
C SER A 31 38.25 28.01 -7.55
N THR A 32 37.07 27.45 -7.24
CA THR A 32 35.75 28.11 -7.32
C THR A 32 34.66 27.25 -6.65
N VAL A 33 33.81 27.91 -5.84
CA VAL A 33 32.48 27.46 -5.43
C VAL A 33 31.47 28.36 -6.17
N PRO A 34 30.25 27.88 -6.44
CA PRO A 34 29.12 28.79 -6.24
C PRO A 34 27.98 28.14 -5.45
N ALA A 35 27.57 28.86 -4.42
CA ALA A 35 26.25 28.84 -3.83
C ALA A 35 25.49 30.08 -4.33
N SER A 36 24.22 29.94 -4.72
CA SER A 36 23.28 31.07 -4.75
C SER A 36 21.83 30.68 -5.06
N TYR A 37 20.95 31.00 -4.09
CA TYR A 37 19.62 31.65 -4.16
C TYR A 37 18.50 31.04 -5.03
N ALA A 38 17.31 30.68 -4.52
CA ALA A 38 16.22 31.43 -3.85
C ALA A 38 15.21 32.10 -4.82
N TRP A 39 13.96 31.60 -4.76
CA TRP A 39 12.62 32.22 -4.95
C TRP A 39 12.28 33.12 -6.17
N ILE A 40 11.13 32.83 -6.82
CA ILE A 40 9.95 33.71 -7.07
C ILE A 40 8.95 33.04 -8.06
N GLU A 41 7.66 33.06 -7.72
CA GLU A 41 6.46 32.88 -8.59
C GLU A 41 5.69 34.24 -8.60
N PRO A 42 4.57 34.46 -9.34
CA PRO A 42 4.20 34.19 -10.75
C PRO A 42 3.53 35.43 -11.43
N ALA A 43 3.31 35.44 -12.77
CA ALA A 43 2.18 36.19 -13.41
C ALA A 43 2.08 36.10 -14.96
N LEU A 44 0.90 35.66 -15.42
CA LEU A 44 0.01 36.24 -16.46
C LEU A 44 0.41 36.39 -17.96
N ALA A 45 -0.34 35.62 -18.78
CA ALA A 45 -1.31 36.06 -19.80
C ALA A 45 -0.91 36.73 -21.14
N ARG A 46 -1.39 36.09 -22.22
CA ARG A 46 -1.85 36.62 -23.54
C ARG A 46 -0.83 37.28 -24.49
N ARG A 47 -0.66 36.69 -25.68
CA ARG A 47 -1.22 37.25 -26.95
C ARG A 47 -0.93 36.34 -28.15
N SER A 48 -1.92 36.31 -29.03
CA SER A 48 -1.96 35.66 -30.34
C SER A 48 -1.51 36.61 -31.47
N SER A 49 -1.23 35.99 -32.62
CA SER A 49 -1.33 36.48 -34.01
C SER A 49 -0.13 37.19 -34.66
N ARG A 50 0.26 36.64 -35.83
CA ARG A 50 0.67 37.24 -37.13
C ARG A 50 1.22 36.08 -38.00
N LEU A 51 0.52 35.48 -38.96
CA LEU A 51 0.12 35.90 -40.33
C LEU A 51 1.25 36.37 -41.27
N GLY A 52 1.36 35.66 -42.40
CA GLY A 52 2.10 35.96 -43.64
C GLY A 52 2.57 34.65 -44.29
N GLY A 53 2.19 34.18 -45.48
CA GLY A 53 1.42 34.74 -46.60
C GLY A 53 2.27 34.76 -47.88
N SER A 54 2.12 33.76 -48.78
CA SER A 54 2.57 33.78 -50.21
C SER A 54 2.16 32.47 -50.91
N ARG A 55 1.08 32.43 -51.74
CA ARG A 55 1.05 32.42 -53.24
C ARG A 55 1.77 31.22 -53.88
N ARG A 56 1.32 30.54 -54.95
CA ARG A 56 0.14 30.48 -55.86
C ARG A 56 0.46 29.33 -56.85
N LYS A 57 -0.51 28.51 -57.29
CA LYS A 57 -0.77 28.17 -58.71
C LYS A 57 -1.96 27.21 -58.83
N ASN A 58 -2.90 27.60 -59.69
CA ASN A 58 -4.08 26.87 -60.15
C ASN A 58 -3.69 25.85 -61.22
N ASP A 59 -4.52 24.82 -61.39
CA ASP A 59 -5.01 24.41 -62.72
C ASP A 59 -6.41 23.76 -62.62
N ASP A 60 -7.33 24.34 -63.41
CA ASP A 60 -8.53 23.86 -64.10
C ASP A 60 -9.38 22.70 -63.54
N SER A 61 -10.62 22.95 -63.12
CA SER A 61 -11.86 23.17 -63.90
C SER A 61 -12.50 21.88 -64.44
N TRP A 62 -13.61 21.43 -63.83
CA TRP A 62 -14.78 20.88 -64.50
C TRP A 62 -16.03 20.99 -63.59
N ARG A 63 -17.11 21.46 -64.21
CA ARG A 63 -18.50 21.72 -63.75
C ARG A 63 -19.16 20.45 -63.14
N ARG A 64 -20.24 20.44 -62.34
CA ARG A 64 -21.35 21.36 -62.01
C ARG A 64 -22.18 20.73 -60.84
N SER A 65 -22.75 21.57 -59.96
CA SER A 65 -24.05 21.48 -59.23
C SER A 65 -24.42 20.18 -58.49
N ILE A 66 -24.83 20.14 -57.21
CA ILE A 66 -25.96 20.85 -56.59
C ILE A 66 -25.76 20.87 -55.06
N THR A 67 -26.16 21.99 -54.46
CA THR A 67 -26.31 22.32 -53.04
C THR A 67 -27.27 21.42 -52.26
N SER A 68 -26.92 21.06 -51.02
CA SER A 68 -27.88 21.23 -49.89
C SER A 68 -27.19 21.20 -48.53
N ARG A 69 -27.70 22.08 -47.66
CA ARG A 69 -27.26 22.42 -46.31
C ARG A 69 -27.52 21.26 -45.34
N ARG A 70 -26.63 21.04 -44.35
CA ARG A 70 -26.90 20.27 -43.13
C ARG A 70 -26.79 21.17 -41.90
N CYS A 71 -27.94 21.57 -41.35
CA CYS A 71 -28.18 21.69 -39.91
C CYS A 71 -28.71 20.31 -39.43
N THR A 72 -28.59 19.80 -38.23
CA THR A 72 -27.93 20.17 -36.96
C THR A 72 -27.95 18.89 -36.09
N ARG A 73 -27.12 18.84 -35.04
CA ARG A 73 -27.33 17.96 -33.88
C ARG A 73 -28.74 18.17 -33.31
N ALA A 74 -29.39 17.08 -32.91
CA ALA A 74 -30.47 17.10 -31.93
C ALA A 74 -30.31 15.92 -30.93
N SER A 75 -30.55 16.24 -29.67
CA SER A 75 -30.37 15.43 -28.47
C SER A 75 -31.54 14.46 -28.26
N TYR A 76 -31.29 13.29 -27.66
CA TYR A 76 -32.30 12.28 -27.36
C TYR A 76 -32.92 12.47 -25.97
N HIS A 77 -34.25 12.45 -25.91
CA HIS A 77 -35.04 12.06 -24.74
C HIS A 77 -35.94 10.88 -25.13
N PHE A 78 -36.00 9.88 -24.26
CA PHE A 78 -36.78 8.66 -24.41
C PHE A 78 -38.07 8.80 -23.60
N ASP A 79 -39.21 8.51 -24.23
CA ASP A 79 -40.35 7.98 -23.49
C ASP A 79 -41.11 6.93 -24.32
N ASN A 80 -41.66 5.96 -23.61
CA ASN A 80 -42.14 4.67 -24.09
C ASN A 80 -43.57 4.74 -24.68
N GLU A 81 -43.84 3.84 -25.62
CA GLU A 81 -45.19 3.43 -26.07
C GLU A 81 -46.04 4.45 -26.83
N ARG A 82 -45.70 4.66 -28.11
CA ARG A 82 -46.59 4.70 -29.31
C ARG A 82 -45.87 5.47 -30.42
N CYS A 83 -45.53 4.79 -31.50
CA CYS A 83 -45.03 5.43 -32.71
C CYS A 83 -46.23 5.98 -33.50
N GLN A 84 -46.69 7.17 -33.15
CA GLN A 84 -47.54 7.98 -34.03
C GLN A 84 -46.63 8.86 -34.89
N TRP A 85 -46.82 8.76 -36.20
CA TRP A 85 -46.15 9.61 -37.19
C TRP A 85 -46.93 10.91 -37.32
N ASP A 86 -46.57 11.93 -36.55
CA ASP A 86 -46.98 13.30 -36.81
C ASP A 86 -45.82 14.03 -37.49
N THR A 87 -45.86 14.08 -38.82
CA THR A 87 -45.10 15.06 -39.60
C THR A 87 -45.72 16.44 -39.38
N CYS A 88 -45.18 17.22 -38.46
CA CYS A 88 -45.31 18.68 -38.50
C CYS A 88 -44.42 19.20 -39.64
N CYS A 89 -45.03 19.46 -40.79
CA CYS A 89 -44.54 20.50 -41.69
C CYS A 89 -45.27 21.79 -41.31
N GLU A 90 -44.57 22.74 -40.71
CA GLU A 90 -45.00 24.14 -40.72
C GLU A 90 -44.79 24.67 -42.14
N ASP A 91 -45.86 24.69 -42.92
CA ASP A 91 -45.96 25.58 -44.07
C ASP A 91 -46.49 26.92 -43.58
N GLU A 92 -45.60 27.89 -43.40
CA GLU A 92 -45.96 29.30 -43.49
C GLU A 92 -46.43 29.56 -44.92
N VAL A 93 -47.75 29.61 -45.11
CA VAL A 93 -48.49 30.55 -45.98
C VAL A 93 -49.94 30.06 -46.08
N SER A 94 -50.86 30.97 -45.83
CA SER A 94 -52.33 30.85 -45.95
C SER A 94 -53.07 30.23 -44.75
N GLY A 95 -53.44 31.10 -43.81
CA GLY A 95 -54.46 30.79 -42.81
C GLY A 95 -55.80 30.50 -43.47
N ARG A 96 -56.31 29.27 -43.31
CA ARG A 96 -57.74 28.92 -43.38
C ARG A 96 -57.98 27.58 -42.67
N ARG A 97 -58.72 27.63 -41.56
CA ARG A 97 -59.23 26.46 -40.83
C ARG A 97 -60.29 25.73 -41.66
N ARG A 98 -60.18 24.41 -41.83
CA ARG A 98 -61.31 23.53 -42.19
C ARG A 98 -61.33 22.29 -41.29
N ARG A 99 -62.52 21.99 -40.76
CA ARG A 99 -62.84 20.82 -39.89
C ARG A 99 -62.72 19.50 -40.65
N PRO A 100 -62.46 18.36 -39.97
CA PRO A 100 -62.39 17.05 -40.61
C PRO A 100 -63.79 16.42 -40.79
N PRO A 101 -64.05 15.65 -41.84
CA PRO A 101 -65.16 14.69 -41.85
C PRO A 101 -64.73 13.33 -41.28
N ARG A 102 -65.73 12.65 -40.70
CA ARG A 102 -65.65 11.44 -39.89
C ARG A 102 -65.31 10.17 -40.68
N ALA A 103 -64.86 9.18 -39.91
CA ALA A 103 -64.42 7.84 -40.29
C ALA A 103 -65.40 7.04 -41.19
N GLY A 104 -64.83 6.38 -42.20
CA GLY A 104 -65.44 5.26 -42.92
C GLY A 104 -64.50 4.05 -42.87
N ARG A 105 -64.95 2.94 -42.28
CA ARG A 105 -64.26 1.65 -42.31
C ARG A 105 -64.31 1.10 -43.73
N PHE A 106 -63.16 0.94 -44.38
CA PHE A 106 -63.05 0.15 -45.62
C PHE A 106 -62.05 -0.99 -45.40
N ARG A 107 -62.58 -2.21 -45.28
CA ARG A 107 -61.79 -3.45 -45.38
C ARG A 107 -61.60 -3.74 -46.87
N GLN A 108 -60.39 -3.60 -47.39
CA GLN A 108 -60.00 -4.24 -48.64
C GLN A 108 -58.92 -5.28 -48.38
N ARG A 109 -59.25 -6.54 -48.72
CA ARG A 109 -58.31 -7.66 -48.85
C ARG A 109 -57.35 -7.34 -49.99
N ILE A 110 -56.09 -7.07 -49.70
CA ILE A 110 -55.02 -7.07 -50.71
C ILE A 110 -54.48 -8.50 -50.79
N ARG A 111 -54.71 -9.15 -51.94
CA ARG A 111 -54.03 -10.38 -52.34
C ARG A 111 -52.53 -10.08 -52.48
N ALA A 112 -51.69 -10.78 -51.73
CA ALA A 112 -50.24 -10.68 -51.84
C ALA A 112 -49.76 -11.37 -53.13
N HIS A 113 -49.23 -10.59 -54.08
CA HIS A 113 -48.45 -11.12 -55.21
C HIS A 113 -47.01 -11.44 -54.73
N PRO A 114 -46.42 -12.61 -55.06
CA PRO A 114 -45.13 -13.06 -54.50
C PRO A 114 -43.89 -12.26 -54.94
N ASP A 115 -44.00 -11.31 -55.87
CA ASP A 115 -42.81 -10.75 -56.54
C ASP A 115 -42.38 -9.36 -56.09
N ARG A 116 -43.11 -8.70 -55.16
CA ARG A 116 -42.66 -7.42 -54.57
C ARG A 116 -41.69 -7.59 -53.38
N ALA A 117 -41.69 -8.75 -52.72
CA ALA A 117 -40.77 -9.02 -51.61
C ALA A 117 -39.30 -9.20 -52.07
N ARG A 118 -39.10 -9.65 -53.33
CA ARG A 118 -37.76 -9.85 -53.91
C ARG A 118 -37.09 -8.58 -54.41
N TRP A 119 -37.87 -7.53 -54.70
CA TRP A 119 -37.32 -6.23 -55.13
C TRP A 119 -36.84 -5.39 -53.94
N LEU A 120 -37.61 -5.34 -52.84
CA LEU A 120 -37.21 -4.64 -51.60
C LEU A 120 -35.98 -5.27 -50.91
N ALA A 121 -35.75 -6.58 -51.08
CA ALA A 121 -34.58 -7.27 -50.51
C ALA A 121 -33.26 -7.02 -51.27
N ARG A 122 -33.31 -6.42 -52.48
CA ARG A 122 -32.10 -6.10 -53.27
C ARG A 122 -31.68 -4.62 -53.17
N SER A 123 -32.60 -3.72 -52.81
CA SER A 123 -32.33 -2.26 -52.76
C SER A 123 -31.69 -1.77 -51.45
N VAL A 124 -31.52 -2.63 -50.43
CA VAL A 124 -30.89 -2.27 -49.13
C VAL A 124 -29.41 -2.66 -49.07
N ARG A 125 -28.83 -3.25 -50.13
CA ARG A 125 -27.41 -3.67 -50.18
C ARG A 125 -26.43 -2.59 -50.68
N GLY A 126 -26.71 -1.31 -50.40
CA GLY A 126 -25.90 -0.21 -50.95
C GLY A 126 -25.73 1.02 -50.06
N LEU A 127 -26.15 0.97 -48.79
CA LEU A 127 -25.82 2.04 -47.85
C LEU A 127 -24.39 1.81 -47.34
N PRO A 128 -23.49 2.81 -47.40
CA PRO A 128 -22.21 2.72 -46.73
C PRO A 128 -22.52 2.49 -45.26
N THR A 129 -22.23 1.28 -44.77
CA THR A 129 -22.06 1.08 -43.35
C THR A 129 -20.99 2.09 -42.96
N GLY A 130 -21.37 3.08 -42.14
CA GLY A 130 -20.40 3.99 -41.55
C GLY A 130 -19.22 3.17 -41.02
N PRO A 131 -17.98 3.69 -41.09
CA PRO A 131 -16.81 2.91 -40.73
C PRO A 131 -17.10 2.21 -39.41
N PRO A 132 -16.89 0.87 -39.32
CA PRO A 132 -17.23 0.13 -38.12
C PRO A 132 -16.59 0.90 -36.98
N VAL A 133 -17.41 1.36 -36.02
CA VAL A 133 -16.91 2.07 -34.84
C VAL A 133 -15.74 1.25 -34.35
N LYS A 134 -14.52 1.78 -34.50
CA LYS A 134 -13.28 1.05 -34.22
C LYS A 134 -13.45 0.49 -32.83
N ARG A 135 -13.62 -0.83 -32.77
CA ARG A 135 -13.81 -1.56 -31.52
C ARG A 135 -12.64 -1.18 -30.63
N PHE A 136 -12.90 -0.65 -29.44
CA PHE A 136 -11.93 -0.55 -28.33
C PHE A 136 -11.50 -1.95 -27.85
N HIS A 137 -11.01 -2.80 -28.76
CA HIS A 137 -10.40 -4.10 -28.52
C HIS A 137 -8.90 -3.98 -28.21
N ASP A 138 -8.35 -2.77 -28.11
CA ASP A 138 -6.91 -2.55 -28.14
C ASP A 138 -6.14 -3.13 -26.93
N ALA A 139 -6.77 -3.33 -25.76
CA ALA A 139 -6.05 -3.99 -24.65
C ALA A 139 -5.90 -5.51 -24.77
N ALA A 140 -6.67 -6.16 -25.66
CA ALA A 140 -6.38 -7.53 -26.04
C ALA A 140 -5.26 -7.59 -27.11
N ARG A 141 -4.98 -6.47 -27.80
CA ARG A 141 -3.90 -6.41 -28.81
C ARG A 141 -2.52 -6.28 -28.19
N CYS A 142 -2.40 -5.70 -26.99
CA CYS A 142 -1.13 -5.61 -26.27
C CYS A 142 -1.26 -6.01 -24.79
N PRO A 143 -1.32 -7.33 -24.48
CA PRO A 143 -1.49 -7.80 -23.10
C PRO A 143 -0.36 -7.35 -22.17
N VAL A 144 0.88 -7.27 -22.68
CA VAL A 144 2.05 -6.83 -21.92
C VAL A 144 1.91 -5.36 -21.51
N ALA A 145 1.50 -4.47 -22.41
CA ALA A 145 1.33 -3.05 -22.07
C ALA A 145 0.20 -2.82 -21.06
N SER A 146 -0.91 -3.56 -21.18
CA SER A 146 -2.01 -3.51 -20.20
C SER A 146 -1.55 -3.98 -18.82
N GLY A 147 -0.83 -5.12 -18.77
CA GLY A 147 -0.22 -5.63 -17.55
C GLY A 147 0.77 -4.66 -16.93
N ALA A 148 1.69 -4.13 -17.72
CA ALA A 148 2.66 -3.12 -17.29
C ALA A 148 1.98 -1.84 -16.78
N THR A 149 0.86 -1.43 -17.37
CA THR A 149 0.06 -0.30 -16.88
C THR A 149 -0.49 -0.58 -15.48
N SER A 150 -1.10 -1.75 -15.26
CA SER A 150 -1.51 -2.16 -13.91
C SER A 150 -0.35 -2.20 -12.93
N GLY A 151 0.81 -2.74 -13.34
CA GLY A 151 2.01 -2.78 -12.51
C GLY A 151 2.54 -1.39 -12.15
N ALA A 152 2.51 -0.45 -13.10
CA ALA A 152 2.91 0.94 -12.89
C ALA A 152 1.94 1.68 -11.96
N LEU A 153 0.63 1.45 -12.10
CA LEU A 153 -0.38 2.01 -11.20
C LEU A 153 -0.21 1.47 -9.76
N LEU A 154 0.08 0.17 -9.61
CA LEU A 154 0.37 -0.44 -8.31
C LEU A 154 1.66 0.15 -7.69
N ALA A 155 2.74 0.27 -8.47
CA ALA A 155 3.98 0.88 -8.02
C ALA A 155 3.79 2.34 -7.61
N ALA A 156 3.02 3.10 -8.39
CA ALA A 156 2.68 4.48 -8.07
C ALA A 156 1.75 4.61 -6.87
N ALA A 157 0.94 3.58 -6.57
CA ALA A 157 0.15 3.54 -5.35
C ALA A 157 1.02 3.35 -4.10
N THR A 158 2.24 2.85 -4.23
CA THR A 158 3.17 2.69 -3.11
C THR A 158 4.09 3.91 -2.95
N SER A 159 4.56 4.15 -1.73
CA SER A 159 5.58 5.20 -1.46
C SER A 159 6.79 5.00 -2.37
N PRO A 160 7.35 6.08 -2.96
CA PRO A 160 7.29 7.46 -2.45
C PRO A 160 6.12 8.33 -2.95
N LEU A 161 5.34 7.88 -3.93
CA LEU A 161 4.28 8.70 -4.50
C LEU A 161 3.05 8.73 -3.57
N PRO A 162 2.41 9.90 -3.35
CA PRO A 162 1.23 10.02 -2.48
C PRO A 162 -0.06 9.55 -3.17
N LEU A 163 0.02 8.56 -4.06
CA LEU A 163 -1.08 8.14 -4.94
C LEU A 163 -1.72 6.82 -4.49
N GLY A 164 -1.77 6.57 -3.18
CA GLY A 164 -2.31 5.32 -2.60
C GLY A 164 -3.72 4.94 -3.07
N TRP A 165 -4.56 5.94 -3.39
CA TRP A 165 -5.90 5.74 -3.96
C TRP A 165 -5.90 5.00 -5.31
N LEU A 166 -4.79 5.03 -6.07
CA LEU A 166 -4.65 4.26 -7.30
C LEU A 166 -4.78 2.76 -7.06
N ALA A 167 -4.45 2.25 -5.87
CA ALA A 167 -4.61 0.83 -5.52
C ALA A 167 -6.05 0.33 -5.70
N LEU A 168 -7.06 1.20 -5.57
CA LEU A 168 -8.48 0.86 -5.74
C LEU A 168 -8.85 0.54 -7.19
N VAL A 169 -8.07 1.04 -8.16
CA VAL A 169 -8.35 0.92 -9.60
C VAL A 169 -7.23 0.21 -10.38
N ALA A 170 -6.04 0.07 -9.79
CA ALA A 170 -4.82 -0.37 -10.46
C ALA A 170 -4.92 -1.76 -11.09
N LEU A 171 -5.74 -2.67 -10.53
CA LEU A 171 -5.92 -4.01 -11.09
C LEU A 171 -6.89 -4.05 -12.29
N ALA A 172 -7.68 -3.01 -12.54
CA ALA A 172 -8.71 -3.05 -13.58
C ALA A 172 -8.14 -3.34 -15.01
N PRO A 173 -7.02 -2.74 -15.46
CA PRO A 173 -6.44 -3.06 -16.77
C PRO A 173 -6.02 -4.54 -16.90
N LEU A 174 -5.31 -5.08 -15.90
CA LEU A 174 -4.90 -6.49 -15.86
C LEU A 174 -6.09 -7.43 -15.91
N ILE A 175 -7.09 -7.22 -15.04
CA ILE A 175 -8.27 -8.08 -14.98
C ILE A 175 -9.07 -7.98 -16.27
N ARG A 176 -9.19 -6.79 -16.87
CA ARG A 176 -9.85 -6.61 -18.17
C ARG A 176 -9.17 -7.41 -19.28
N THR A 177 -7.83 -7.41 -19.33
CA THR A 177 -7.09 -8.24 -20.27
C THR A 177 -7.31 -9.74 -20.00
N ALA A 178 -7.34 -10.15 -18.72
CA ALA A 178 -7.59 -11.55 -18.35
C ALA A 178 -9.00 -12.03 -18.73
N ILE A 179 -10.03 -11.17 -18.63
CA ILE A 179 -11.39 -11.50 -19.01
C ILE A 179 -11.69 -11.31 -20.51
N ALA A 180 -10.87 -10.57 -21.25
CA ALA A 180 -11.03 -10.42 -22.70
C ALA A 180 -10.18 -11.44 -23.50
N GLY A 181 -8.94 -11.68 -23.07
CA GLY A 181 -7.94 -12.45 -23.80
C GLY A 181 -7.93 -13.96 -23.54
N ASP A 182 -6.98 -14.68 -24.11
CA ASP A 182 -6.71 -16.09 -23.81
C ASP A 182 -5.81 -16.29 -22.57
N LEU A 183 -5.59 -17.55 -22.17
CA LEU A 183 -4.74 -17.87 -21.00
C LEU A 183 -3.31 -17.34 -21.14
N ARG A 184 -2.72 -17.39 -22.34
CA ARG A 184 -1.34 -16.95 -22.57
C ARG A 184 -1.24 -15.43 -22.52
N GLN A 185 -2.21 -14.72 -23.09
CA GLN A 185 -2.32 -13.27 -23.02
C GLN A 185 -2.50 -12.81 -21.57
N ALA A 186 -3.37 -13.48 -20.80
CA ALA A 186 -3.59 -13.18 -19.39
C ALA A 186 -2.32 -13.43 -18.56
N ALA A 187 -1.64 -14.56 -18.75
CA ALA A 187 -0.39 -14.88 -18.06
C ALA A 187 0.71 -13.84 -18.37
N ARG A 188 0.88 -13.46 -19.65
CA ARG A 188 1.85 -12.43 -20.06
C ARG A 188 1.54 -11.07 -19.44
N ALA A 189 0.27 -10.68 -19.38
CA ALA A 189 -0.17 -9.46 -18.72
C ALA A 189 0.12 -9.51 -17.21
N GLY A 190 -0.21 -10.62 -16.54
CA GLY A 190 0.05 -10.78 -15.11
C GLY A 190 1.55 -10.79 -14.79
N PHE A 191 2.36 -11.44 -15.61
CA PHE A 191 3.82 -11.43 -15.47
C PHE A 191 4.39 -10.01 -15.65
N ALA A 192 3.97 -9.28 -16.69
CA ALA A 192 4.38 -7.89 -16.91
C ALA A 192 3.95 -6.98 -15.74
N CYS A 193 2.73 -7.16 -15.22
CA CYS A 193 2.25 -6.44 -14.05
C CYS A 193 3.14 -6.69 -12.83
N GLY A 194 3.44 -7.96 -12.54
CA GLY A 194 4.30 -8.34 -11.43
C GLY A 194 5.74 -7.81 -11.57
N LEU A 195 6.32 -7.91 -12.77
CA LEU A 195 7.68 -7.40 -13.04
C LEU A 195 7.78 -5.90 -12.76
N VAL A 196 6.83 -5.10 -13.26
CA VAL A 196 6.85 -3.64 -13.05
C VAL A 196 6.59 -3.31 -11.58
N PHE A 197 5.58 -3.93 -10.96
CA PHE A 197 5.22 -3.63 -9.58
C PHE A 197 6.32 -3.99 -8.59
N PHE A 198 6.77 -5.25 -8.59
CA PHE A 198 7.79 -5.71 -7.65
C PHE A 198 9.19 -5.20 -8.02
N GLY A 199 9.48 -5.03 -9.31
CA GLY A 199 10.73 -4.43 -9.77
C GLY A 199 10.89 -3.02 -9.22
N ALA A 200 9.91 -2.15 -9.43
CA ALA A 200 9.93 -0.79 -8.89
C ALA A 200 9.88 -0.77 -7.36
N GLY A 201 9.00 -1.57 -6.75
CA GLY A 201 8.77 -1.57 -5.30
C GLY A 201 9.95 -2.09 -4.47
N PHE A 202 10.79 -2.97 -5.02
CA PHE A 202 11.98 -3.50 -4.35
C PHE A 202 13.31 -2.98 -4.91
N LEU A 203 13.31 -2.01 -5.84
CA LEU A 203 14.53 -1.46 -6.43
C LEU A 203 15.48 -0.86 -5.38
N TRP A 204 14.93 -0.36 -4.27
CA TRP A 204 15.72 0.16 -3.15
C TRP A 204 16.62 -0.90 -2.49
N VAL A 205 16.31 -2.19 -2.61
CA VAL A 205 17.09 -3.26 -1.97
C VAL A 205 18.53 -3.29 -2.50
N PRO A 206 18.78 -3.54 -3.80
CA PRO A 206 20.14 -3.51 -4.32
C PRO A 206 20.77 -2.12 -4.30
N TRP A 207 19.97 -1.05 -4.37
CA TRP A 207 20.48 0.32 -4.43
C TRP A 207 20.97 0.85 -3.07
N ASN A 208 20.25 0.54 -1.99
CA ASN A 208 20.52 1.09 -0.66
C ASN A 208 21.22 0.09 0.26
N VAL A 209 20.79 -1.17 0.26
CA VAL A 209 21.39 -2.20 1.14
C VAL A 209 22.73 -2.68 0.59
N GLY A 210 22.89 -2.67 -0.74
CA GLY A 210 24.18 -2.86 -1.40
C GLY A 210 24.10 -3.67 -2.69
N GLY A 211 25.05 -3.42 -3.60
CA GLY A 211 25.07 -4.04 -4.93
C GLY A 211 25.14 -5.57 -4.94
N VAL A 212 25.56 -6.19 -3.83
CA VAL A 212 25.56 -7.66 -3.69
C VAL A 212 24.16 -8.28 -3.76
N PHE A 213 23.10 -7.49 -3.57
CA PHE A 213 21.71 -7.93 -3.66
C PHE A 213 21.13 -7.85 -5.09
N TRP A 214 21.87 -7.36 -6.09
CA TRP A 214 21.41 -7.35 -7.49
C TRP A 214 20.97 -8.74 -8.00
N PRO A 215 21.72 -9.83 -7.77
CA PRO A 215 21.28 -11.18 -8.20
C PRO A 215 19.97 -11.62 -7.54
N ALA A 216 19.80 -11.32 -6.25
CA ALA A 216 18.57 -11.64 -5.52
C ALA A 216 17.37 -10.85 -6.08
N TRP A 217 17.56 -9.61 -6.50
CA TRP A 217 16.53 -8.81 -7.15
C TRP A 217 16.20 -9.34 -8.56
N VAL A 218 17.22 -9.65 -9.38
CA VAL A 218 17.06 -10.17 -10.76
C VAL A 218 16.32 -11.50 -10.79
N LEU A 219 16.53 -12.37 -9.80
CA LEU A 219 15.83 -13.66 -9.69
C LEU A 219 14.51 -13.55 -8.92
N GLY A 220 14.47 -12.74 -7.86
CA GLY A 220 13.33 -12.59 -6.98
C GLY A 220 12.15 -11.88 -7.62
N VAL A 221 12.37 -10.84 -8.42
CA VAL A 221 11.30 -10.08 -9.08
C VAL A 221 10.49 -10.95 -10.07
N PRO A 222 11.11 -11.72 -10.99
CA PRO A 222 10.39 -12.70 -11.82
C PRO A 222 9.66 -13.76 -10.99
N ALA A 223 10.26 -14.26 -9.91
CA ALA A 223 9.63 -15.25 -9.03
C ALA A 223 8.37 -14.68 -8.36
N LEU A 224 8.38 -13.40 -7.97
CA LEU A 224 7.21 -12.69 -7.44
C LEU A 224 6.16 -12.36 -8.52
N ALA A 225 6.60 -12.16 -9.76
CA ALA A 225 5.70 -11.91 -10.90
C ALA A 225 4.94 -13.16 -11.36
N ALA A 226 5.51 -14.36 -11.17
CA ALA A 226 4.90 -15.62 -11.60
C ALA A 226 3.53 -15.91 -10.93
N PRO A 227 3.33 -15.72 -9.61
CA PRO A 227 2.01 -15.81 -8.99
C PRO A 227 0.97 -14.85 -9.57
N VAL A 228 1.37 -13.63 -9.97
CA VAL A 228 0.46 -12.66 -10.61
C VAL A 228 0.07 -13.14 -12.01
N ALA A 229 1.01 -13.74 -12.75
CA ALA A 229 0.73 -14.41 -14.02
C ALA A 229 -0.25 -15.58 -13.86
N ALA A 230 -0.05 -16.42 -12.83
CA ALA A 230 -0.93 -17.55 -12.51
C ALA A 230 -2.34 -17.08 -12.13
N LEU A 231 -2.46 -16.02 -11.33
CA LEU A 231 -3.75 -15.40 -11.00
C LEU A 231 -4.49 -14.93 -12.26
N ALA A 232 -3.81 -14.18 -13.15
CA ALA A 232 -4.42 -13.70 -14.37
C ALA A 232 -4.85 -14.85 -15.30
N ALA A 233 -4.04 -15.90 -15.41
CA ALA A 233 -4.38 -17.12 -16.16
C ALA A 233 -5.59 -17.85 -15.55
N ALA A 234 -5.67 -17.93 -14.21
CA ALA A 234 -6.79 -18.53 -13.50
C ALA A 234 -8.09 -17.76 -13.77
N VAL A 235 -8.06 -16.41 -13.75
CA VAL A 235 -9.20 -15.56 -14.13
C VAL A 235 -9.66 -15.88 -15.56
N ALA A 236 -8.73 -15.98 -16.52
CA ALA A 236 -9.05 -16.32 -17.90
C ALA A 236 -9.67 -17.73 -18.04
N ALA A 237 -9.17 -18.70 -17.27
CA ALA A 237 -9.70 -20.07 -17.25
C ALA A 237 -11.10 -20.15 -16.63
N ILE A 238 -11.32 -19.48 -15.48
CA ILE A 238 -12.62 -19.41 -14.81
C ILE A 238 -13.65 -18.73 -15.70
N ARG A 239 -13.27 -17.65 -16.39
CA ARG A 239 -14.15 -17.03 -17.38
C ARG A 239 -14.61 -18.01 -18.45
N ARG A 240 -13.69 -18.80 -19.02
CA ARG A 240 -14.03 -19.77 -20.07
C ARG A 240 -15.03 -20.82 -19.60
N ARG A 241 -14.97 -21.19 -18.31
CA ARG A 241 -15.82 -22.25 -17.74
C ARG A 241 -17.12 -21.76 -17.12
N PHE A 242 -17.11 -20.57 -16.51
CA PHE A 242 -18.17 -20.05 -15.63
C PHE A 242 -18.59 -18.59 -15.94
N GLY A 243 -18.00 -17.95 -16.96
CA GLY A 243 -18.36 -16.60 -17.41
C GLY A 243 -17.64 -15.46 -16.69
N VAL A 244 -17.82 -14.24 -17.22
CA VAL A 244 -17.08 -13.03 -16.79
C VAL A 244 -17.38 -12.63 -15.35
N ALA A 245 -18.63 -12.78 -14.90
CA ALA A 245 -19.01 -12.43 -13.53
C ALA A 245 -18.28 -13.29 -12.48
N ALA A 246 -18.26 -14.61 -12.68
CA ALA A 246 -17.51 -15.53 -11.81
C ALA A 246 -16.01 -15.23 -11.81
N ALA A 247 -15.46 -14.94 -12.99
CA ALA A 247 -14.04 -14.59 -13.16
C ALA A 247 -13.63 -13.30 -12.44
N CYS A 248 -14.53 -12.32 -12.32
CA CYS A 248 -14.26 -11.11 -11.55
C CYS A 248 -14.48 -11.33 -10.04
N ALA A 249 -15.49 -12.11 -9.65
CA ALA A 249 -15.82 -12.38 -8.25
C ALA A 249 -14.74 -13.17 -7.49
N ILE A 250 -13.94 -13.98 -8.18
CA ILE A 250 -12.83 -14.78 -7.61
C ILE A 250 -11.53 -13.95 -7.41
N VAL A 251 -11.40 -12.77 -8.04
CA VAL A 251 -10.16 -11.96 -7.97
C VAL A 251 -9.75 -11.59 -6.55
N PRO A 252 -10.65 -11.10 -5.67
CA PRO A 252 -10.30 -10.74 -4.29
C PRO A 252 -9.67 -11.90 -3.52
N ALA A 253 -10.25 -13.09 -3.67
CA ALA A 253 -9.79 -14.33 -3.05
C ALA A 253 -8.41 -14.74 -3.59
N LEU A 254 -8.23 -14.78 -4.91
CA LEU A 254 -6.92 -15.14 -5.50
C LEU A 254 -5.83 -14.14 -5.12
N TRP A 255 -6.15 -12.85 -5.08
CA TRP A 255 -5.19 -11.82 -4.70
C TRP A 255 -4.78 -11.96 -3.23
N ALA A 256 -5.76 -12.16 -2.34
CA ALA A 256 -5.47 -12.35 -0.93
C ALA A 256 -4.69 -13.65 -0.66
N LEU A 257 -4.99 -14.73 -1.39
CA LEU A 257 -4.23 -15.98 -1.35
C LEU A 257 -2.78 -15.76 -1.80
N LEU A 258 -2.57 -15.03 -2.90
CA LEU A 258 -1.23 -14.67 -3.39
C LEU A 258 -0.43 -13.95 -2.31
N GLU A 259 -1.03 -12.98 -1.63
CA GLU A 259 -0.36 -12.26 -0.54
C GLU A 259 -0.09 -13.14 0.68
N LEU A 260 -1.04 -13.99 1.07
CA LEU A 260 -0.89 -14.90 2.19
C LEU A 260 0.26 -15.86 1.94
N VAL A 261 0.26 -16.54 0.78
CA VAL A 261 1.31 -17.50 0.39
C VAL A 261 2.68 -16.82 0.35
N ARG A 262 2.75 -15.58 -0.16
CA ARG A 262 4.01 -14.83 -0.23
C ARG A 262 4.57 -14.48 1.15
N ALA A 263 3.72 -14.35 2.18
CA ALA A 263 4.11 -14.08 3.55
C ALA A 263 4.46 -15.35 4.35
N LEU A 264 4.27 -16.55 3.80
CA LEU A 264 4.52 -17.81 4.51
C LEU A 264 6.01 -18.13 4.66
N GLY A 265 6.32 -18.84 5.75
CA GLY A 265 7.62 -19.43 5.98
C GLY A 265 8.70 -18.46 6.47
N PRO A 266 9.92 -18.98 6.70
CA PRO A 266 11.01 -18.21 7.30
C PRO A 266 11.61 -17.13 6.39
N PHE A 267 11.31 -17.17 5.09
CA PHE A 267 11.74 -16.19 4.09
C PHE A 267 10.55 -15.42 3.49
N GLY A 268 9.38 -15.48 4.15
CA GLY A 268 8.16 -14.82 3.69
C GLY A 268 8.35 -13.32 3.50
N ILE A 269 7.79 -12.79 2.41
CA ILE A 269 7.86 -11.37 2.04
C ILE A 269 6.48 -10.76 2.28
N GLY A 270 6.25 -10.22 3.48
CA GLY A 270 5.00 -9.52 3.80
C GLY A 270 4.92 -8.07 3.27
N TRP A 271 5.98 -7.53 2.66
CA TRP A 271 6.04 -6.16 2.15
C TRP A 271 5.21 -5.96 0.87
N LEU A 272 4.84 -4.73 0.49
CA LEU A 272 4.06 -4.45 -0.74
C LEU A 272 2.74 -5.24 -0.89
N ARG A 273 1.98 -5.43 0.20
CA ARG A 273 0.57 -5.85 0.08
C ARG A 273 -0.26 -4.70 -0.50
N LEU A 274 -1.29 -5.00 -1.28
CA LEU A 274 -2.16 -3.99 -1.89
C LEU A 274 -2.78 -3.07 -0.83
N GLY A 275 -3.18 -3.62 0.32
CA GLY A 275 -3.67 -2.85 1.46
C GLY A 275 -2.64 -1.89 2.08
N HIS A 276 -1.33 -2.13 1.93
CA HIS A 276 -0.30 -1.19 2.41
C HIS A 276 -0.33 0.15 1.66
N ALA A 277 -0.70 0.14 0.38
CA ALA A 277 -0.83 1.37 -0.42
C ALA A 277 -1.90 2.31 0.13
N LEU A 278 -2.89 1.77 0.85
CA LEU A 278 -3.99 2.54 1.44
C LEU A 278 -3.68 3.04 2.85
N ALA A 279 -2.56 2.64 3.46
CA ALA A 279 -2.14 3.06 4.81
C ALA A 279 -2.06 4.59 5.05
N PRO A 280 -1.78 5.45 4.05
CA PRO A 280 -1.89 6.89 4.21
C PRO A 280 -3.31 7.39 4.54
N TRP A 281 -4.34 6.58 4.29
CA TRP A 281 -5.76 6.95 4.35
C TRP A 281 -6.48 6.20 5.49
N PRO A 282 -6.55 6.76 6.72
CA PRO A 282 -7.18 6.13 7.89
C PRO A 282 -8.56 5.57 7.63
N VAL A 283 -9.37 6.27 6.84
CA VAL A 283 -10.75 5.86 6.48
C VAL A 283 -10.74 4.47 5.84
N TRP A 284 -9.92 4.25 4.80
CA TRP A 284 -9.98 3.01 4.03
C TRP A 284 -9.30 1.82 4.71
N ILE A 285 -8.37 2.05 5.64
CA ILE A 285 -7.71 0.97 6.36
C ILE A 285 -8.53 0.40 7.52
N GLN A 286 -9.67 1.00 7.90
CA GLN A 286 -10.50 0.51 9.02
C GLN A 286 -11.04 -0.92 8.80
N LEU A 287 -11.14 -1.39 7.55
CA LEU A 287 -11.45 -2.80 7.25
C LEU A 287 -10.43 -3.78 7.85
N ALA A 288 -9.20 -3.32 8.12
CA ALA A 288 -8.18 -4.14 8.78
C ALA A 288 -8.58 -4.56 10.20
N SER A 289 -9.49 -3.83 10.85
CA SER A 289 -10.04 -4.26 12.15
C SER A 289 -10.94 -5.49 12.05
N LEU A 290 -11.42 -5.86 10.87
CA LEU A 290 -12.25 -7.05 10.66
C LEU A 290 -11.44 -8.28 10.23
N GLY A 291 -10.52 -8.10 9.27
CA GLY A 291 -9.78 -9.21 8.65
C GLY A 291 -8.33 -8.86 8.28
N GLY A 292 -7.74 -7.88 8.97
CA GLY A 292 -6.36 -7.47 8.75
C GLY A 292 -6.15 -6.76 7.42
N VAL A 293 -4.90 -6.42 7.14
CA VAL A 293 -4.49 -5.88 5.83
C VAL A 293 -4.92 -6.77 4.66
N GLY A 294 -5.05 -8.09 4.86
CA GLY A 294 -5.53 -9.00 3.83
C GLY A 294 -6.95 -8.69 3.35
N LEU A 295 -7.86 -8.30 4.26
CA LEU A 295 -9.21 -7.89 3.88
C LEU A 295 -9.21 -6.54 3.16
N VAL A 296 -8.33 -5.61 3.55
CA VAL A 296 -8.13 -4.33 2.83
C VAL A 296 -7.66 -4.60 1.40
N SER A 297 -6.69 -5.49 1.20
CA SER A 297 -6.23 -5.93 -0.12
C SER A 297 -7.35 -6.57 -0.94
N ALA A 298 -8.13 -7.48 -0.33
CA ALA A 298 -9.24 -8.14 -1.00
C ALA A 298 -10.31 -7.13 -1.46
N TRP A 299 -10.66 -6.15 -0.62
CA TRP A 299 -11.59 -5.08 -0.96
C TRP A 299 -11.10 -4.22 -2.12
N ALA A 300 -9.83 -3.78 -2.10
CA ALA A 300 -9.24 -3.02 -3.22
C ALA A 300 -9.22 -3.85 -4.51
N ALA A 301 -8.91 -5.14 -4.42
CA ALA A 301 -8.94 -6.04 -5.57
C ALA A 301 -10.37 -6.25 -6.12
N ALA A 302 -11.39 -6.26 -5.25
CA ALA A 302 -12.80 -6.34 -5.64
C ALA A 302 -13.24 -5.10 -6.42
N LEU A 303 -12.79 -3.92 -6.00
CA LEU A 303 -13.03 -2.67 -6.74
C LEU A 303 -12.39 -2.72 -8.14
N GLY A 304 -11.11 -3.06 -8.23
CA GLY A 304 -10.43 -3.21 -9.53
C GLY A 304 -11.11 -4.23 -10.45
N ALA A 305 -11.53 -5.38 -9.92
CA ALA A 305 -12.20 -6.42 -10.69
C ALA A 305 -13.62 -6.03 -11.13
N SER A 306 -14.39 -5.36 -10.27
CA SER A 306 -15.74 -4.89 -10.60
C SER A 306 -15.74 -3.74 -11.61
N LEU A 307 -14.72 -2.88 -11.58
CA LEU A 307 -14.48 -1.89 -12.63
C LEU A 307 -14.14 -2.55 -13.98
N ALA A 308 -13.30 -3.59 -13.97
CA ALA A 308 -13.01 -4.37 -15.17
C ALA A 308 -14.30 -5.00 -15.74
N TYR A 309 -15.14 -5.60 -14.88
CA TYR A 309 -16.45 -6.14 -15.26
C TYR A 309 -17.36 -5.09 -15.90
N ALA A 310 -17.48 -3.90 -15.28
CA ALA A 310 -18.30 -2.82 -15.80
C ALA A 310 -17.81 -2.32 -17.18
N SER A 311 -16.50 -2.22 -17.35
CA SER A 311 -15.88 -1.79 -18.62
C SER A 311 -16.15 -2.77 -19.77
N GLU A 312 -16.19 -4.08 -19.47
CA GLU A 312 -16.41 -5.13 -20.47
C GLU A 312 -17.90 -5.25 -20.84
N THR A 313 -18.79 -5.16 -19.86
CA THR A 313 -20.23 -5.31 -20.10
C THR A 313 -20.88 -4.06 -20.68
N ARG A 314 -20.30 -2.87 -20.47
CA ARG A 314 -20.81 -1.56 -20.93
C ARG A 314 -22.25 -1.26 -20.55
N ARG A 315 -22.78 -1.92 -19.53
CA ARG A 315 -24.13 -1.65 -19.00
C ARG A 315 -24.00 -0.54 -17.95
N ALA A 316 -24.82 0.50 -18.04
CA ALA A 316 -24.79 1.60 -17.07
C ALA A 316 -24.95 1.09 -15.62
N GLY A 317 -25.82 0.09 -15.39
CA GLY A 317 -26.00 -0.54 -14.08
C GLY A 317 -24.80 -1.35 -13.56
N ALA A 318 -23.81 -1.67 -14.39
CA ALA A 318 -22.65 -2.44 -13.95
C ALA A 318 -21.71 -1.63 -13.03
N LEU A 319 -21.81 -0.29 -13.04
CA LEU A 319 -21.10 0.57 -12.09
C LEU A 319 -21.69 0.57 -10.68
N ALA A 320 -22.90 0.03 -10.48
CA ALA A 320 -23.51 -0.04 -9.16
C ALA A 320 -22.67 -0.84 -8.16
N VAL A 321 -22.02 -1.93 -8.61
CA VAL A 321 -21.19 -2.79 -7.76
C VAL A 321 -19.91 -2.07 -7.26
N PRO A 322 -19.04 -1.51 -8.13
CA PRO A 322 -17.87 -0.78 -7.63
C PRO A 322 -18.24 0.43 -6.78
N LEU A 323 -19.33 1.14 -7.12
CA LEU A 323 -19.82 2.26 -6.30
C LEU A 323 -20.30 1.79 -4.92
N ALA A 324 -21.05 0.70 -4.84
CA ALA A 324 -21.49 0.12 -3.57
C ALA A 324 -20.30 -0.37 -2.74
N LEU A 325 -19.33 -1.07 -3.33
CA LEU A 325 -18.11 -1.51 -2.63
C LEU A 325 -17.30 -0.33 -2.09
N PHE A 326 -17.18 0.75 -2.87
CA PHE A 326 -16.49 1.97 -2.46
C PHE A 326 -17.23 2.66 -1.31
N ALA A 327 -18.56 2.78 -1.42
CA ALA A 327 -19.41 3.37 -0.40
C ALA A 327 -19.39 2.56 0.91
N ILE A 328 -19.41 1.23 0.84
CA ILE A 328 -19.33 0.34 2.02
C ILE A 328 -17.97 0.51 2.70
N GLY A 329 -16.86 0.42 1.96
CA GLY A 329 -15.52 0.55 2.54
C GLY A 329 -15.27 1.93 3.15
N THR A 330 -15.68 2.99 2.44
CA THR A 330 -15.54 4.38 2.91
C THR A 330 -16.50 4.66 4.07
N GLY A 331 -17.75 4.21 3.99
CA GLY A 331 -18.76 4.39 5.03
C GLY A 331 -18.40 3.67 6.33
N TRP A 332 -17.93 2.43 6.24
CA TRP A 332 -17.37 1.70 7.39
C TRP A 332 -16.21 2.47 8.02
N GLY A 333 -15.28 2.93 7.19
CA GLY A 333 -14.14 3.74 7.61
C GLY A 333 -14.53 5.01 8.35
N ALA A 334 -15.42 5.79 7.74
CA ALA A 334 -15.91 7.04 8.29
C ALA A 334 -16.66 6.82 9.60
N ALA A 335 -17.52 5.80 9.68
CA ALA A 335 -18.24 5.45 10.89
C ALA A 335 -17.27 5.06 12.03
N GLN A 336 -16.28 4.22 11.76
CA GLN A 336 -15.29 3.83 12.77
C GLN A 336 -14.48 5.00 13.31
N LEU A 337 -14.22 6.02 12.49
CA LEU A 337 -13.47 7.22 12.90
C LEU A 337 -14.37 8.24 13.62
N ALA A 338 -15.61 8.43 13.14
CA ALA A 338 -16.57 9.36 13.73
C ALA A 338 -17.07 8.89 15.10
N PHE A 339 -17.26 7.59 15.26
CA PHE A 339 -17.72 6.96 16.50
C PHE A 339 -16.59 6.25 17.24
N ALA A 340 -15.34 6.68 17.03
CA ALA A 340 -14.22 6.22 17.83
C ALA A 340 -14.50 6.59 19.30
N PRO A 341 -14.56 5.61 20.24
CA PRO A 341 -14.77 5.92 21.63
C PRO A 341 -13.67 6.83 22.14
N ALA A 342 -14.02 7.70 23.09
CA ALA A 342 -13.03 8.42 23.85
C ALA A 342 -12.07 7.41 24.51
N PRO A 343 -10.77 7.74 24.64
CA PRO A 343 -9.82 6.91 25.35
C PRO A 343 -10.35 6.57 26.75
N ILE A 344 -10.38 5.28 27.09
CA ILE A 344 -10.92 4.78 28.37
C ILE A 344 -9.93 5.05 29.52
N SER A 345 -8.64 5.15 29.22
CA SER A 345 -7.57 5.44 30.18
C SER A 345 -7.05 6.87 30.03
N ALA A 346 -6.37 7.34 31.08
CA ALA A 346 -5.54 8.54 31.01
C ALA A 346 -4.56 8.44 29.83
N PRO A 347 -4.25 9.57 29.17
CA PRO A 347 -3.28 9.58 28.08
C PRO A 347 -1.89 9.20 28.59
N ILE A 348 -1.15 8.46 27.78
CA ILE A 348 0.22 8.04 28.06
C ILE A 348 1.16 8.92 27.24
N ARG A 349 2.05 9.65 27.91
CA ARG A 349 3.06 10.48 27.25
C ARG A 349 4.28 9.64 26.93
N VAL A 350 4.59 9.49 25.65
CA VAL A 350 5.74 8.67 25.22
C VAL A 350 6.77 9.55 24.53
N ALA A 351 7.99 9.55 25.05
CA ALA A 351 9.15 10.20 24.43
C ALA A 351 9.80 9.27 23.41
N ALA A 352 9.91 9.73 22.16
CA ALA A 352 10.68 9.04 21.13
C ALA A 352 12.01 9.77 20.93
N ILE A 353 13.11 9.03 21.10
CA ILE A 353 14.45 9.57 20.97
C ILE A 353 15.03 9.11 19.63
N GLN A 354 15.25 10.04 18.72
CA GLN A 354 15.79 9.79 17.39
C GLN A 354 17.21 10.36 17.30
N PRO A 355 18.28 9.55 17.36
CA PRO A 355 19.65 10.07 17.40
C PRO A 355 20.24 10.38 16.01
N ALA A 356 19.60 9.92 14.93
CA ALA A 356 20.06 10.05 13.54
C ALA A 356 21.51 9.62 13.33
N VAL A 357 21.87 8.44 13.85
CA VAL A 357 23.22 7.87 13.69
C VAL A 357 23.35 7.30 12.27
N PRO A 358 24.30 7.78 11.45
CA PRO A 358 24.54 7.24 10.11
C PRO A 358 25.01 5.78 10.15
N ALA A 359 24.64 4.99 9.14
CA ALA A 359 25.05 3.59 9.04
C ALA A 359 26.58 3.38 9.11
N SER A 360 27.36 4.31 8.54
CA SER A 360 28.83 4.26 8.55
C SER A 360 29.47 4.47 9.92
N GLN A 361 28.76 5.10 10.87
CA GLN A 361 29.27 5.38 12.21
C GLN A 361 28.83 4.34 13.24
N ARG A 362 27.93 3.46 12.83
CA ARG A 362 27.22 2.50 13.67
C ARG A 362 28.20 1.57 14.40
N PHE A 363 28.81 0.67 13.65
CA PHE A 363 29.71 -0.34 14.19
C PHE A 363 31.15 0.16 14.43
N VAL A 364 31.34 1.48 14.56
CA VAL A 364 32.66 2.09 14.76
C VAL A 364 32.87 2.34 16.25
N ALA A 365 33.77 1.56 16.86
CA ALA A 365 34.01 1.59 18.30
C ALA A 365 34.32 3.00 18.85
N SER A 366 35.06 3.83 18.10
CA SER A 366 35.37 5.21 18.52
C SER A 366 34.17 6.15 18.53
N GLN A 367 33.09 5.84 17.79
CA GLN A 367 31.88 6.65 17.74
C GLN A 367 30.86 6.29 18.81
N PHE A 368 31.01 5.13 19.47
CA PHE A 368 30.04 4.64 20.45
C PHE A 368 29.75 5.66 21.55
N GLN A 369 30.78 6.24 22.15
CA GLN A 369 30.63 7.19 23.26
C GLN A 369 29.90 8.47 22.83
N SER A 370 30.21 8.99 21.64
CA SER A 370 29.54 10.17 21.07
C SER A 370 28.06 9.90 20.78
N ASN A 371 27.76 8.73 20.19
CA ASN A 371 26.38 8.31 19.89
C ASN A 371 25.56 8.11 21.18
N LEU A 372 26.17 7.49 22.20
CA LEU A 372 25.54 7.29 23.51
C LEU A 372 25.30 8.63 24.22
N ALA A 373 26.30 9.52 24.25
CA ALA A 373 26.15 10.85 24.85
C ALA A 373 25.01 11.65 24.19
N ARG A 374 24.86 11.54 22.87
CA ARG A 374 23.74 12.13 22.14
C ARG A 374 22.39 11.54 22.57
N LEU A 375 22.29 10.21 22.68
CA LEU A 375 21.07 9.54 23.15
C LEU A 375 20.68 10.01 24.55
N LEU A 376 21.65 10.10 25.46
CA LEU A 376 21.43 10.56 26.84
C LEU A 376 20.97 12.02 26.87
N ALA A 377 21.68 12.93 26.20
CA ALA A 377 21.32 14.35 26.14
C ALA A 377 19.91 14.58 25.56
N LEU A 378 19.54 13.85 24.51
CA LEU A 378 18.19 13.91 23.95
C LEU A 378 17.14 13.34 24.90
N SER A 379 17.48 12.30 25.67
CA SER A 379 16.59 11.70 26.66
C SER A 379 16.34 12.65 27.83
N GLU A 380 17.40 13.30 28.34
CA GLU A 380 17.31 14.33 29.38
C GLU A 380 16.46 15.52 28.92
N ALA A 381 16.66 16.00 27.69
CA ALA A 381 15.83 17.07 27.13
C ALA A 381 14.35 16.69 27.06
N ALA A 382 14.02 15.43 26.75
CA ALA A 382 12.64 14.96 26.70
C ALA A 382 11.94 14.95 28.07
N LEU A 383 12.70 14.93 29.19
CA LEU A 383 12.13 14.93 30.54
C LEU A 383 11.39 16.23 30.88
N ALA A 384 11.67 17.33 30.17
CA ALA A 384 10.95 18.59 30.33
C ALA A 384 9.44 18.45 30.09
N ASP A 385 9.03 17.49 29.24
CA ASP A 385 7.63 17.19 28.94
C ASP A 385 7.05 16.09 29.85
N ALA A 386 7.82 15.65 30.86
CA ALA A 386 7.51 14.62 31.84
C ALA A 386 6.95 13.32 31.22
N PRO A 387 7.69 12.61 30.35
CA PRO A 387 7.21 11.40 29.70
C PRO A 387 6.91 10.28 30.72
N ASP A 388 5.92 9.45 30.41
CA ASP A 388 5.62 8.22 31.15
C ASP A 388 6.50 7.04 30.70
N LEU A 389 7.06 7.13 29.49
CA LEU A 389 7.92 6.12 28.87
C LEU A 389 8.90 6.80 27.90
N VAL A 390 10.17 6.43 27.98
CA VAL A 390 11.20 6.82 26.99
C VAL A 390 11.49 5.64 26.07
N VAL A 391 11.61 5.89 24.76
CA VAL A 391 11.88 4.86 23.76
C VAL A 391 13.06 5.24 22.88
N TRP A 392 14.03 4.35 22.79
CA TRP A 392 15.17 4.39 21.86
C TRP A 392 14.97 3.42 20.69
N PRO A 393 15.58 3.70 19.52
CA PRO A 393 15.38 2.91 18.30
C PRO A 393 16.09 1.55 18.32
N GLU A 394 15.91 0.78 17.25
CA GLU A 394 16.53 -0.55 17.09
C GLU A 394 18.05 -0.45 17.05
N GLY A 395 18.68 -1.20 17.95
CA GLY A 395 20.12 -1.18 18.17
C GLY A 395 20.65 0.22 18.43
N ALA A 396 19.96 1.00 19.27
CA ALA A 396 20.50 2.22 19.87
C ALA A 396 21.64 1.90 20.84
N PHE A 397 21.57 0.74 21.51
CA PHE A 397 22.65 0.21 22.33
C PHE A 397 23.37 -0.92 21.59
N GLU A 398 24.49 -0.58 20.94
CA GLU A 398 25.14 -1.45 19.95
C GLU A 398 26.21 -2.37 20.51
N GLN A 399 26.66 -2.10 21.74
CA GLN A 399 27.47 -3.06 22.45
C GLN A 399 26.63 -4.32 22.70
N SER A 400 27.25 -5.48 22.53
CA SER A 400 26.57 -6.74 22.84
C SER A 400 26.18 -6.71 24.31
N VAL A 401 24.89 -6.76 24.59
CA VAL A 401 24.35 -6.92 25.93
C VAL A 401 24.61 -8.37 26.33
N GLY A 402 25.83 -8.61 26.83
CA GLY A 402 26.10 -9.69 27.77
C GLY A 402 25.62 -9.28 29.17
N ALA A 403 26.23 -9.82 30.22
CA ALA A 403 25.85 -9.54 31.60
C ALA A 403 25.96 -8.04 32.00
N ALA A 404 26.77 -7.23 31.32
CA ALA A 404 27.04 -5.84 31.70
C ALA A 404 26.12 -4.77 31.07
N GLY A 405 25.45 -5.07 29.94
CA GLY A 405 24.63 -4.06 29.25
C GLY A 405 23.24 -3.83 29.87
N ALA A 406 22.67 -4.86 30.51
CA ALA A 406 21.40 -4.75 31.21
C ALA A 406 21.50 -3.84 32.45
N PRO A 407 22.50 -3.99 33.34
CA PRO A 407 22.74 -3.04 34.44
C PRO A 407 22.92 -1.59 33.97
N PHE A 408 23.58 -1.37 32.83
CA PHE A 408 23.75 -0.02 32.28
C PHE A 408 22.41 0.60 31.84
N LEU A 409 21.57 -0.15 31.12
CA LEU A 409 20.24 0.37 30.75
C LEU A 409 19.36 0.60 31.99
N GLY A 410 19.48 -0.27 33.00
CA GLY A 410 18.87 -0.09 34.32
C GLY A 410 19.30 1.22 34.97
N SER A 411 20.61 1.51 35.04
CA SER A 411 21.11 2.75 35.63
C SER A 411 20.70 4.00 34.85
N VAL A 412 20.59 3.91 33.52
CA VAL A 412 20.05 5.00 32.70
C VAL A 412 18.58 5.25 33.05
N ALA A 413 17.75 4.20 33.12
CA ALA A 413 16.34 4.35 33.51
C ALA A 413 16.18 4.89 34.94
N SER A 414 17.01 4.44 35.88
CA SER A 414 17.06 4.98 37.26
C SER A 414 17.44 6.46 37.28
N THR A 415 18.41 6.87 36.47
CA THR A 415 18.86 8.28 36.37
C THR A 415 17.78 9.17 35.76
N LEU A 416 17.10 8.69 34.72
CA LEU A 416 15.99 9.41 34.09
C LEU A 416 14.73 9.45 34.97
N GLY A 417 14.58 8.50 35.91
CA GLY A 417 13.38 8.33 36.72
C GLY A 417 12.15 7.85 35.93
N VAL A 418 12.35 7.37 34.69
CA VAL A 418 11.29 6.95 33.76
C VAL A 418 11.66 5.61 33.11
N PRO A 419 10.71 4.68 32.91
CA PRO A 419 10.97 3.45 32.18
C PRO A 419 11.53 3.71 30.77
N LEU A 420 12.45 2.86 30.32
CA LEU A 420 13.14 2.96 29.04
C LEU A 420 12.98 1.69 28.22
N VAL A 421 12.43 1.78 27.00
CA VAL A 421 12.54 0.72 25.99
C VAL A 421 13.69 1.04 25.06
N SER A 422 14.66 0.12 24.93
CA SER A 422 15.83 0.32 24.09
C SER A 422 16.13 -0.90 23.21
N GLY A 423 16.43 -0.64 21.95
CA GLY A 423 16.93 -1.67 21.04
C GLY A 423 18.38 -2.01 21.33
N ALA A 424 18.66 -3.30 21.51
CA ALA A 424 20.00 -3.79 21.80
C ALA A 424 20.29 -5.16 21.15
N ARG A 425 21.57 -5.45 20.95
CA ARG A 425 22.01 -6.78 20.51
C ARG A 425 22.27 -7.66 21.73
N ARG A 426 21.48 -8.72 21.91
CA ARG A 426 21.62 -9.66 23.03
C ARG A 426 22.43 -10.87 22.61
N VAL A 427 23.31 -11.36 23.48
CA VAL A 427 24.08 -12.60 23.27
C VAL A 427 23.77 -13.61 24.37
N ALA A 428 23.85 -14.90 24.08
CA ALA A 428 23.69 -15.94 25.11
C ALA A 428 24.91 -15.91 26.05
N ALA A 429 24.66 -16.16 27.34
CA ALA A 429 25.74 -16.35 28.31
C ALA A 429 26.65 -17.51 27.86
N GLY A 430 27.95 -17.26 27.78
CA GLY A 430 28.95 -18.26 27.38
C GLY A 430 28.96 -18.63 25.89
N ASP A 431 28.04 -18.12 25.06
CA ASP A 431 28.00 -18.39 23.62
C ASP A 431 27.65 -17.14 22.81
N VAL A 432 28.70 -16.39 22.43
CA VAL A 432 28.59 -15.16 21.63
C VAL A 432 28.13 -15.40 20.18
N SER A 433 28.12 -16.66 19.72
CA SER A 433 27.58 -17.01 18.39
C SER A 433 26.04 -16.98 18.39
N ARG A 434 25.42 -17.23 19.55
CA ARG A 434 23.96 -17.14 19.74
C ARG A 434 23.59 -15.73 20.11
N ARG A 435 23.03 -15.01 19.14
CA ARG A 435 22.62 -13.61 19.29
C ARG A 435 21.21 -13.35 18.81
N TRP A 436 20.61 -12.34 19.41
CA TRP A 436 19.30 -11.81 19.08
C TRP A 436 19.39 -10.30 18.88
N ASN A 437 18.48 -9.79 18.07
CA ASN A 437 18.17 -8.37 17.99
C ASN A 437 16.94 -8.17 18.87
N SER A 438 17.07 -7.40 19.94
CA SER A 438 16.10 -7.40 21.04
C SER A 438 15.66 -5.98 21.38
N ALA A 439 14.40 -5.84 21.77
CA ALA A 439 13.95 -4.74 22.59
C ALA A 439 14.13 -5.13 24.06
N LEU A 440 14.84 -4.30 24.82
CA LEU A 440 14.98 -4.41 26.26
C LEU A 440 14.13 -3.33 26.92
N LEU A 441 13.55 -3.65 28.07
CA LEU A 441 12.85 -2.71 28.92
C LEU A 441 13.64 -2.57 30.21
N ALA A 442 14.07 -1.35 30.52
CA ALA A 442 14.66 -0.98 31.80
C ALA A 442 13.67 -0.16 32.62
N THR A 443 13.63 -0.40 33.94
CA THR A 443 12.76 0.32 34.88
C THR A 443 13.58 1.23 35.80
N PRO A 444 12.97 2.27 36.40
CA PRO A 444 13.65 3.16 37.34
C PRO A 444 14.25 2.45 38.56
N ASP A 445 13.73 1.28 38.93
CA ASP A 445 14.27 0.45 40.01
C ASP A 445 15.59 -0.25 39.65
N GLY A 446 16.11 -0.03 38.43
CA GLY A 446 17.35 -0.60 37.93
C GLY A 446 17.21 -1.98 37.30
N ASP A 447 16.00 -2.55 37.26
CA ASP A 447 15.73 -3.83 36.62
C ASP A 447 15.67 -3.69 35.09
N THR A 448 16.20 -4.66 34.36
CA THR A 448 16.16 -4.70 32.90
C THR A 448 15.78 -6.08 32.40
N ARG A 449 14.73 -6.13 31.58
CA ARG A 449 14.14 -7.37 31.06
C ARG A 449 14.09 -7.36 29.54
N VAL A 450 14.05 -8.55 28.96
CA VAL A 450 13.80 -8.70 27.52
C VAL A 450 12.32 -8.41 27.26
N ALA A 451 12.02 -7.38 26.49
CA ALA A 451 10.66 -7.06 26.07
C ALA A 451 10.25 -7.85 24.82
N ALA A 452 11.15 -7.97 23.85
CA ALA A 452 10.98 -8.84 22.71
C ALA A 452 12.33 -9.19 22.09
N ASP A 453 12.49 -10.43 21.64
CA ASP A 453 13.48 -10.76 20.62
C ASP A 453 12.79 -10.71 19.25
N LYS A 454 13.48 -10.17 18.25
CA LYS A 454 12.99 -10.07 16.86
C LYS A 454 12.56 -11.45 16.36
N GLN A 455 11.28 -11.60 16.02
CA GLN A 455 10.67 -12.90 15.72
C GLN A 455 10.91 -13.31 14.27
N ARG A 456 10.98 -12.34 13.35
CA ARG A 456 11.24 -12.54 11.93
C ARG A 456 12.53 -11.82 11.53
N PRO A 457 13.71 -12.42 11.75
CA PRO A 457 14.95 -11.84 11.27
C PRO A 457 14.90 -11.61 9.75
N LEU A 458 15.48 -10.51 9.29
CA LEU A 458 15.47 -10.10 7.90
C LEU A 458 16.01 -11.24 7.00
N PRO A 459 15.22 -11.71 6.01
CA PRO A 459 15.65 -12.75 5.08
C PRO A 459 17.01 -12.40 4.45
N ILE A 460 17.91 -13.37 4.38
CA ILE A 460 19.25 -13.28 3.76
C ILE A 460 20.24 -12.40 4.54
N HIS A 461 19.81 -11.24 5.05
CA HIS A 461 20.68 -10.28 5.75
C HIS A 461 20.94 -10.67 7.22
N GLU A 462 19.91 -11.00 8.00
CA GLU A 462 20.06 -11.47 9.39
C GLU A 462 19.96 -13.00 9.48
N ARG A 463 19.24 -13.61 8.53
CA ARG A 463 19.08 -15.06 8.40
C ARG A 463 19.79 -15.56 7.14
N ALA A 464 20.97 -16.16 7.29
CA ALA A 464 21.57 -16.88 6.18
C ALA A 464 20.78 -18.16 5.87
N PRO A 465 20.43 -18.43 4.61
CA PRO A 465 20.14 -19.79 4.18
C PRO A 465 21.41 -20.66 4.31
N ASP A 466 21.27 -21.95 4.63
CA ASP A 466 22.39 -22.90 4.79
C ASP A 466 22.97 -23.30 3.42
N THR A 467 23.44 -22.31 2.66
CA THR A 467 23.82 -22.47 1.25
C THR A 467 25.12 -21.73 0.94
N VAL A 468 25.72 -22.09 -0.21
CA VAL A 468 26.90 -21.45 -0.81
C VAL A 468 26.75 -19.92 -0.93
N PHE A 469 25.53 -19.40 -1.09
CA PHE A 469 25.23 -17.97 -1.18
C PHE A 469 25.54 -17.21 0.12
N ALA A 470 25.26 -17.81 1.28
CA ALA A 470 25.61 -17.21 2.58
C ALA A 470 27.13 -17.19 2.79
N ALA A 471 27.83 -18.23 2.33
CA ALA A 471 29.29 -18.26 2.36
C ALA A 471 29.92 -17.23 1.40
N ALA A 472 29.29 -16.95 0.26
CA ALA A 472 29.69 -15.88 -0.66
C ALA A 472 29.47 -14.49 -0.05
N LEU A 473 28.30 -14.22 0.56
CA LEU A 473 28.02 -12.97 1.27
C LEU A 473 28.97 -12.74 2.45
N ALA A 474 29.26 -13.79 3.23
CA ALA A 474 30.23 -13.76 4.31
C ALA A 474 31.64 -13.42 3.81
N ARG A 475 32.07 -14.03 2.70
CA ARG A 475 33.38 -13.78 2.08
C ARG A 475 33.53 -12.36 1.52
N LEU A 476 32.43 -11.72 1.14
CA LEU A 476 32.42 -10.34 0.66
C LEU A 476 32.39 -9.29 1.80
N GLY A 477 32.44 -9.72 3.07
CA GLY A 477 32.44 -8.82 4.23
C GLY A 477 31.13 -8.05 4.45
N ALA A 478 30.09 -8.35 3.68
CA ALA A 478 28.82 -7.62 3.66
C ALA A 478 27.75 -8.22 4.59
N TRP A 479 28.12 -9.17 5.44
CA TRP A 479 27.17 -9.90 6.28
C TRP A 479 27.40 -9.64 7.77
N PRO A 480 26.45 -9.01 8.49
CA PRO A 480 26.57 -8.81 9.94
C PRO A 480 26.55 -10.14 10.70
N GLY A 481 26.14 -11.23 10.05
CA GLY A 481 26.11 -12.60 10.54
C GLY A 481 24.79 -12.98 11.24
N ARG A 482 24.62 -14.28 11.56
CA ARG A 482 23.31 -14.86 11.93
C ARG A 482 22.71 -14.28 13.22
N VAL A 483 21.47 -13.82 13.12
CA VAL A 483 20.59 -13.50 14.25
C VAL A 483 19.54 -14.59 14.40
N ARG A 484 19.32 -15.06 15.63
CA ARG A 484 18.29 -16.07 15.91
C ARG A 484 16.91 -15.41 15.95
N ALA A 485 15.92 -16.15 15.48
CA ALA A 485 14.52 -15.77 15.65
C ALA A 485 14.12 -15.87 17.13
N GLY A 486 13.41 -14.86 17.61
CA GLY A 486 12.74 -14.85 18.91
C GLY A 486 11.48 -15.72 18.94
N ALA A 487 11.09 -16.14 20.15
CA ALA A 487 9.78 -16.72 20.40
C ALA A 487 8.70 -15.61 20.39
N PRO A 488 7.40 -15.96 20.29
CA PRO A 488 6.31 -15.00 20.48
C PRO A 488 6.49 -14.18 21.77
N ALA A 489 6.63 -12.86 21.63
CA ALA A 489 6.91 -11.97 22.75
C ALA A 489 5.68 -11.73 23.64
N GLU A 490 5.88 -11.54 24.94
CA GLU A 490 4.82 -11.17 25.88
C GLU A 490 4.81 -9.65 26.10
N PRO A 491 3.64 -9.01 26.27
CA PRO A 491 3.59 -7.62 26.71
C PRO A 491 4.19 -7.49 28.12
N VAL A 492 5.11 -6.54 28.30
CA VAL A 492 5.77 -6.32 29.59
C VAL A 492 5.07 -5.21 30.36
N SER A 493 4.84 -5.44 31.65
CA SER A 493 4.25 -4.45 32.55
C SER A 493 5.31 -3.46 33.04
N VAL A 494 4.99 -2.18 32.97
CA VAL A 494 5.74 -1.08 33.60
C VAL A 494 4.84 -0.31 34.56
N VAL A 495 5.44 0.31 35.56
CA VAL A 495 4.80 1.34 36.38
C VAL A 495 5.30 2.69 35.86
N THR A 496 4.38 3.56 35.46
CA THR A 496 4.74 4.91 35.00
C THR A 496 5.12 5.78 36.20
N PRO A 497 5.80 6.93 36.01
CA PRO A 497 6.11 7.87 37.10
C PRO A 497 4.87 8.32 37.90
N GLY A 498 3.69 8.33 37.27
CA GLY A 498 2.40 8.60 37.91
C GLY A 498 1.81 7.44 38.71
N GLY A 499 2.51 6.30 38.82
CA GLY A 499 2.06 5.10 39.56
C GLY A 499 1.09 4.20 38.80
N ALA A 500 0.74 4.52 37.56
CA ALA A 500 -0.17 3.72 36.76
C ALA A 500 0.55 2.52 36.13
N GLY A 501 -0.10 1.35 36.11
CA GLY A 501 0.39 0.19 35.37
C GLY A 501 0.13 0.34 33.87
N LEU A 502 1.10 -0.05 33.04
CA LEU A 502 0.99 -0.06 31.58
C LEU A 502 1.61 -1.33 31.00
N ARG A 503 0.89 -2.02 30.10
CA ARG A 503 1.41 -3.19 29.38
C ARG A 503 1.90 -2.83 27.99
N VAL A 504 3.22 -2.85 27.80
CA VAL A 504 3.91 -2.45 26.56
C VAL A 504 4.22 -3.69 25.71
N GLY A 505 3.73 -3.70 24.46
CA GLY A 505 4.09 -4.68 23.45
C GLY A 505 5.16 -4.16 22.50
N ALA A 506 6.36 -4.75 22.52
CA ALA A 506 7.45 -4.35 21.64
C ALA A 506 7.42 -5.09 20.29
N VAL A 507 7.62 -4.35 19.21
CA VAL A 507 7.75 -4.85 17.83
C VAL A 507 9.07 -4.36 17.26
N VAL A 508 9.90 -5.26 16.71
CA VAL A 508 11.25 -4.90 16.27
C VAL A 508 11.32 -4.86 14.74
N CYS A 509 11.44 -3.65 14.18
CA CYS A 509 11.72 -3.38 12.78
C CYS A 509 10.78 -4.14 11.83
N ILE A 510 11.32 -5.04 10.99
CA ILE A 510 10.57 -5.82 10.00
C ILE A 510 9.41 -6.63 10.60
N ASP A 511 9.42 -6.93 11.91
CA ASP A 511 8.32 -7.62 12.57
C ASP A 511 6.97 -6.90 12.39
N ALA A 512 6.97 -5.57 12.23
CA ALA A 512 5.73 -4.81 12.01
C ALA A 512 5.05 -5.09 10.65
N VAL A 513 5.75 -5.74 9.73
CA VAL A 513 5.20 -6.19 8.44
C VAL A 513 4.29 -7.40 8.62
N PHE A 514 4.42 -8.12 9.73
CA PHE A 514 3.73 -9.38 10.02
C PHE A 514 2.59 -9.17 11.04
N PRO A 515 1.32 -9.19 10.60
CA PRO A 515 0.17 -8.95 11.47
C PRO A 515 0.03 -9.81 12.69
N GLU A 516 0.43 -11.07 12.58
CA GLU A 516 0.30 -12.02 13.67
C GLU A 516 1.09 -11.61 14.93
N ILE A 517 2.16 -10.83 14.78
CA ILE A 517 3.01 -10.39 15.90
C ILE A 517 2.27 -9.36 16.76
N ALA A 518 1.84 -8.26 16.15
CA ALA A 518 1.09 -7.20 16.84
C ALA A 518 -0.26 -7.73 17.37
N ARG A 519 -0.94 -8.58 16.57
CA ARG A 519 -2.18 -9.24 16.96
C ARG A 519 -2.00 -10.11 18.20
N GLY A 520 -0.91 -10.89 18.26
CA GLY A 520 -0.58 -11.72 19.41
C GLY A 520 -0.35 -10.90 20.67
N LEU A 521 0.39 -9.79 20.58
CA LEU A 521 0.61 -8.87 21.71
C LEU A 521 -0.71 -8.31 22.24
N ARG A 522 -1.62 -7.88 21.36
CA ARG A 522 -2.96 -7.43 21.77
C ARG A 522 -3.76 -8.53 22.45
N ALA A 523 -3.76 -9.75 21.88
CA ALA A 523 -4.47 -10.88 22.45
C ALA A 523 -3.99 -11.24 23.87
N ARG A 524 -2.72 -10.94 24.18
CA ARG A 524 -2.09 -11.17 25.49
C ARG A 524 -2.14 -9.97 26.43
N GLY A 525 -2.91 -8.93 26.06
CA GLY A 525 -3.22 -7.80 26.94
C GLY A 525 -2.30 -6.60 26.80
N ALA A 526 -1.59 -6.43 25.68
CA ALA A 526 -0.91 -5.16 25.39
C ALA A 526 -1.91 -4.00 25.34
N GLU A 527 -1.45 -2.83 25.78
CA GLU A 527 -2.19 -1.56 25.84
C GLU A 527 -1.51 -0.47 25.01
N LEU A 528 -0.20 -0.58 24.81
CA LEU A 528 0.59 0.28 23.92
C LEU A 528 1.52 -0.60 23.07
N LEU A 529 1.62 -0.28 21.77
CA LEU A 529 2.65 -0.85 20.91
C LEU A 529 3.84 0.10 20.80
N VAL A 530 5.04 -0.44 20.97
CA VAL A 530 6.30 0.27 20.72
C VAL A 530 7.00 -0.40 19.55
N HIS A 531 7.16 0.32 18.45
CA HIS A 531 7.87 -0.15 17.28
C HIS A 531 9.24 0.52 17.17
N ILE A 532 10.31 -0.25 17.41
CA ILE A 532 11.69 0.25 17.28
C ILE A 532 12.25 -0.17 15.92
N ALA A 533 12.90 0.74 15.20
CA ALA A 533 13.42 0.45 13.87
C ALA A 533 14.76 1.14 13.57
N ASN A 534 15.55 0.51 12.68
CA ASN A 534 16.74 1.11 12.11
C ASN A 534 16.70 1.05 10.58
N GLU A 535 16.75 2.22 9.97
CA GLU A 535 16.55 2.41 8.53
C GLU A 535 17.70 3.19 7.89
N ALA A 536 18.83 3.32 8.59
CA ALA A 536 19.99 4.06 8.10
C ALA A 536 20.52 3.48 6.79
N GLU A 537 20.39 2.16 6.58
CA GLU A 537 20.86 1.44 5.38
C GLU A 537 19.76 1.27 4.31
N SER A 538 18.49 1.43 4.65
CA SER A 538 17.39 1.07 3.75
C SER A 538 17.01 2.22 2.80
N GLY A 539 17.43 3.46 3.10
CA GLY A 539 17.12 4.65 2.32
C GLY A 539 15.73 5.25 2.58
N ARG A 540 15.49 6.44 2.02
CA ARG A 540 14.28 7.24 2.32
C ARG A 540 12.98 6.57 1.87
N TRP A 541 12.99 5.85 0.75
CA TRP A 541 11.77 5.29 0.16
C TRP A 541 11.23 4.10 0.95
N SER A 542 12.10 3.17 1.33
CA SER A 542 11.74 2.02 2.16
C SER A 542 11.33 2.46 3.56
N ALA A 543 12.04 3.43 4.16
CA ALA A 543 11.71 3.99 5.47
C ALA A 543 10.29 4.56 5.52
N ARG A 544 9.88 5.26 4.46
CA ARG A 544 8.51 5.77 4.32
C ARG A 544 7.49 4.65 4.12
N GLN A 545 7.79 3.65 3.28
CA GLN A 545 6.91 2.48 3.12
C GLN A 545 6.69 1.76 4.46
N HIS A 546 7.75 1.61 5.24
CA HIS A 546 7.70 0.97 6.55
C HIS A 546 6.91 1.80 7.58
N ALA A 547 7.17 3.10 7.67
CA ALA A 547 6.42 3.98 8.56
C ALA A 547 4.91 3.98 8.24
N LEU A 548 4.55 3.89 6.96
CA LEU A 548 3.14 3.80 6.54
C LEU A 548 2.50 2.46 6.94
N LEU A 549 3.13 1.31 6.65
CA LEU A 549 2.51 0.01 6.94
C LEU A 549 2.31 -0.23 8.44
N VAL A 550 3.12 0.40 9.29
CA VAL A 550 3.00 0.29 10.76
C VAL A 550 1.67 0.85 11.26
N ARG A 551 1.09 1.84 10.58
CA ARG A 551 -0.24 2.40 10.92
C ARG A 551 -1.35 1.34 10.89
N LEU A 552 -1.23 0.34 10.02
CA LEU A 552 -2.19 -0.78 9.98
C LEU A 552 -2.14 -1.60 11.27
N ARG A 553 -0.99 -1.72 11.94
CA ARG A 553 -0.89 -2.49 13.20
C ARG A 553 -1.77 -1.87 14.28
N ALA A 554 -1.81 -0.54 14.34
CA ALA A 554 -2.65 0.19 15.28
C ALA A 554 -4.15 -0.09 15.03
N VAL A 555 -4.60 -0.05 13.76
CA VAL A 555 -6.00 -0.33 13.40
C VAL A 555 -6.39 -1.79 13.62
N GLU A 556 -5.51 -2.72 13.28
CA GLU A 556 -5.72 -4.16 13.43
C GLU A 556 -5.85 -4.61 14.88
N THR A 557 -5.21 -3.88 15.80
CA THR A 557 -5.17 -4.22 17.23
C THR A 557 -6.02 -3.29 18.09
N ARG A 558 -6.42 -2.13 17.55
CA ARG A 558 -6.94 -0.97 18.30
C ARG A 558 -6.01 -0.55 19.44
N LEU A 559 -4.71 -0.60 19.20
CA LEU A 559 -3.71 -0.11 20.15
C LEU A 559 -3.10 1.20 19.67
N PRO A 560 -2.91 2.19 20.55
CA PRO A 560 -1.98 3.27 20.26
C PRO A 560 -0.60 2.68 19.99
N LEU A 561 0.17 3.36 19.14
CA LEU A 561 1.47 2.92 18.70
C LEU A 561 2.44 4.10 18.65
N VAL A 562 3.61 3.95 19.25
CA VAL A 562 4.75 4.82 19.00
C VAL A 562 5.76 4.08 18.13
N ARG A 563 6.23 4.74 17.08
CA ARG A 563 7.31 4.27 16.22
C ARG A 563 8.54 5.13 16.47
N VAL A 564 9.66 4.50 16.78
CA VAL A 564 10.95 5.17 16.99
C VAL A 564 11.98 4.58 16.04
N ALA A 565 12.39 5.40 15.07
CA ALA A 565 13.39 5.04 14.08
C ALA A 565 14.72 5.74 14.38
N ASN A 566 15.84 5.16 13.95
CA ASN A 566 17.16 5.79 14.06
C ASN A 566 17.32 7.01 13.14
N ASP A 567 17.14 6.84 11.82
CA ASP A 567 17.25 7.90 10.77
C ASP A 567 16.03 7.90 9.81
N GLY A 568 14.99 7.14 10.15
CA GLY A 568 13.71 7.13 9.43
C GLY A 568 12.64 7.97 10.15
N PRO A 569 11.40 8.00 9.63
CA PRO A 569 10.31 8.70 10.31
C PRO A 569 9.93 8.00 11.63
N SER A 570 9.98 8.76 12.71
CA SER A 570 9.36 8.41 14.01
C SER A 570 7.97 9.04 14.08
N ALA A 571 7.01 8.36 14.71
CA ALA A 571 5.62 8.80 14.71
C ALA A 571 4.81 8.28 15.90
N TRP A 572 3.79 9.05 16.29
CA TRP A 572 2.79 8.68 17.27
C TRP A 572 1.47 8.45 16.55
N ILE A 573 0.92 7.26 16.69
CA ILE A 573 -0.25 6.79 15.95
C ILE A 573 -1.29 6.34 16.95
N ASP A 574 -2.52 6.81 16.81
CA ASP A 574 -3.61 6.36 17.68
C ASP A 574 -4.15 4.98 17.30
N ALA A 575 -5.04 4.44 18.13
CA ALA A 575 -5.70 3.14 17.92
C ALA A 575 -6.54 3.05 16.63
N TYR A 576 -6.71 4.15 15.89
CA TYR A 576 -7.47 4.24 14.65
C TYR A 576 -6.56 4.51 13.43
N GLY A 577 -5.24 4.49 13.62
CA GLY A 577 -4.27 4.67 12.54
C GLY A 577 -4.09 6.13 12.13
N ARG A 578 -4.62 7.10 12.88
CA ARG A 578 -4.36 8.53 12.69
C ARG A 578 -2.99 8.85 13.27
N GLU A 579 -2.19 9.55 12.49
CA GLU A 579 -0.90 10.05 12.95
C GLU A 579 -1.14 11.34 13.73
N ILE A 580 -0.75 11.34 15.00
CA ILE A 580 -0.92 12.47 15.92
C ILE A 580 0.27 13.43 15.80
N ALA A 581 1.47 12.86 15.65
CA ALA A 581 2.70 13.61 15.51
C ALA A 581 3.74 12.78 14.75
N ARG A 582 4.73 13.48 14.18
CA ARG A 582 5.79 12.88 13.38
C ARG A 582 7.08 13.68 13.50
N VAL A 583 8.20 12.96 13.57
CA VAL A 583 9.54 13.47 13.32
C VAL A 583 10.04 12.78 12.06
N GLU A 584 10.25 13.55 10.98
CA GLU A 584 10.58 12.94 9.68
C GLU A 584 12.00 12.39 9.64
N ARG A 585 13.02 13.19 10.01
CA ARG A 585 14.45 12.83 10.04
C ARG A 585 15.26 13.79 10.90
N GLY A 586 16.51 13.41 11.19
CA GLY A 586 17.45 14.22 11.97
C GLY A 586 17.40 13.89 13.45
N ALA A 587 18.41 14.37 14.19
CA ALA A 587 18.48 14.15 15.62
C ALA A 587 17.38 14.96 16.32
N ALA A 588 16.52 14.29 17.09
CA ALA A 588 15.39 14.92 17.76
C ALA A 588 14.92 14.08 18.95
N ALA A 589 14.30 14.76 19.90
CA ALA A 589 13.46 14.17 20.93
C ALA A 589 12.11 14.86 20.88
N ALA A 590 11.03 14.10 21.01
CA ALA A 590 9.69 14.66 21.17
C ALA A 590 8.86 13.74 22.07
N THR A 591 8.00 14.35 22.87
CA THR A 591 7.09 13.66 23.79
C THR A 591 5.66 13.98 23.40
N VAL A 592 4.85 12.95 23.18
CA VAL A 592 3.46 13.12 22.73
C VAL A 592 2.54 12.22 23.54
N ALA A 593 1.42 12.79 23.95
CA ALA A 593 0.34 12.09 24.64
C ALA A 593 -0.46 11.23 23.65
N LEU A 594 -0.57 9.93 23.94
CA LEU A 594 -1.41 8.98 23.22
C LEU A 594 -2.61 8.60 24.08
N GLY A 595 -3.78 8.50 23.46
CA GLY A 595 -4.93 7.88 24.12
C GLY A 595 -4.69 6.39 24.36
N GLY A 596 -5.45 5.80 25.28
CA GLY A 596 -5.41 4.36 25.58
C GLY A 596 -5.92 3.45 24.45
N PRO A 597 -5.91 2.12 24.69
CA PRO A 597 -6.39 1.14 23.74
C PRO A 597 -7.89 1.27 23.49
N GLY A 598 -8.30 1.11 22.23
CA GLY A 598 -9.70 0.97 21.85
C GLY A 598 -10.23 -0.46 22.11
N PRO A 599 -11.54 -0.69 21.92
CA PRO A 599 -12.13 -2.03 22.04
C PRO A 599 -11.43 -3.03 21.12
N ALA A 600 -11.06 -4.22 21.63
CA ALA A 600 -10.37 -5.22 20.84
C ALA A 600 -11.22 -5.60 19.60
N PRO A 601 -10.69 -5.42 18.38
CA PRO A 601 -11.49 -5.60 17.17
C PRO A 601 -11.61 -7.10 16.81
N PRO A 602 -12.59 -7.49 15.98
CA PRO A 602 -12.79 -8.89 15.58
C PRO A 602 -11.53 -9.56 15.03
N TYR A 603 -10.68 -8.81 14.31
CA TYR A 603 -9.43 -9.31 13.77
C TYR A 603 -8.50 -9.92 14.83
N VAL A 604 -8.50 -9.42 16.08
CA VAL A 604 -7.65 -9.98 17.14
C VAL A 604 -7.97 -11.45 17.39
N ARG A 605 -9.26 -11.79 17.40
CA ARG A 605 -9.76 -13.14 17.63
C ARG A 605 -9.76 -14.00 16.37
N LEU A 606 -10.24 -13.44 15.25
CA LEU A 606 -10.45 -14.19 14.00
C LEU A 606 -9.17 -14.35 13.17
N GLY A 607 -8.19 -13.46 13.34
CA GLY A 607 -7.02 -13.39 12.48
C GLY A 607 -7.42 -13.32 11.01
N ASP A 608 -6.72 -14.08 10.17
CA ASP A 608 -6.96 -14.08 8.72
C ASP A 608 -8.16 -14.97 8.31
N ALA A 609 -8.94 -15.50 9.24
CA ALA A 609 -10.11 -16.35 8.93
C ALA A 609 -11.11 -15.69 7.96
N PRO A 610 -11.43 -14.37 8.03
CA PRO A 610 -12.32 -13.74 7.04
C PRO A 610 -11.73 -13.75 5.62
N VAL A 611 -10.40 -13.62 5.52
CA VAL A 611 -9.69 -13.70 4.24
C VAL A 611 -9.72 -15.13 3.70
N VAL A 612 -9.46 -16.12 4.56
CA VAL A 612 -9.52 -17.54 4.18
C VAL A 612 -10.96 -17.94 3.80
N ALA A 613 -11.97 -17.47 4.53
CA ALA A 613 -13.38 -17.70 4.22
C ALA A 613 -13.76 -17.12 2.84
N SER A 614 -13.19 -15.97 2.46
CA SER A 614 -13.43 -15.37 1.14
C SER A 614 -12.99 -16.26 -0.02
N LEU A 615 -12.05 -17.20 0.20
CA LEU A 615 -11.61 -18.17 -0.80
C LEU A 615 -12.71 -19.16 -1.20
N PHE A 616 -13.71 -19.36 -0.34
CA PHE A 616 -14.81 -20.31 -0.57
C PHE A 616 -16.03 -19.68 -1.23
N VAL A 617 -16.19 -18.35 -1.19
CA VAL A 617 -17.31 -17.61 -1.81
C VAL A 617 -17.47 -17.93 -3.30
N PRO A 618 -16.39 -18.04 -4.10
CA PRO A 618 -16.49 -18.36 -5.52
C PRO A 618 -16.99 -19.78 -5.78
N PHE A 619 -16.70 -20.74 -4.90
CA PHE A 619 -17.25 -22.10 -5.01
C PHE A 619 -18.77 -22.11 -4.81
N LEU A 620 -19.28 -21.32 -3.87
CA LEU A 620 -20.70 -21.15 -3.63
C LEU A 620 -21.40 -20.46 -4.81
N LEU A 621 -20.77 -19.43 -5.39
CA LEU A 621 -21.29 -18.74 -6.58
C LEU A 621 -21.29 -19.64 -7.83
N CYS A 622 -20.25 -20.46 -8.02
CA CYS A 622 -20.19 -21.45 -9.10
C CYS A 622 -21.21 -22.58 -8.92
N ALA A 623 -21.45 -23.04 -7.70
CA ALA A 623 -22.49 -24.02 -7.39
C ALA A 623 -23.90 -23.47 -7.68
N ALA A 624 -24.17 -22.22 -7.28
CA ALA A 624 -25.43 -21.55 -7.54
C ALA A 624 -25.65 -21.22 -9.04
N GLY A 625 -24.59 -20.84 -9.76
CA GLY A 625 -24.63 -20.56 -11.21
C GLY A 625 -24.80 -21.82 -12.05
N GLY A 626 -24.13 -22.92 -11.69
CA GLY A 626 -24.26 -24.21 -12.37
C GLY A 626 -25.66 -24.83 -12.26
N GLY A 627 -26.41 -24.50 -11.20
CA GLY A 627 -27.83 -24.86 -11.07
C GLY A 627 -28.71 -24.12 -12.07
N ARG A 628 -28.48 -22.81 -12.25
CA ARG A 628 -29.26 -21.96 -13.17
C ARG A 628 -29.04 -22.32 -14.64
N ASP A 629 -27.82 -22.62 -15.04
CA ASP A 629 -27.53 -23.04 -16.43
C ASP A 629 -28.07 -24.44 -16.75
N ARG A 630 -28.06 -25.37 -15.78
CA ARG A 630 -28.71 -26.68 -15.94
C ARG A 630 -30.22 -26.55 -16.03
N LEU A 631 -30.83 -25.67 -15.23
CA LEU A 631 -32.28 -25.38 -15.29
C LEU A 631 -32.67 -24.71 -16.60
N ALA A 632 -31.88 -23.75 -17.09
CA ALA A 632 -32.10 -23.11 -18.39
C ALA A 632 -31.93 -24.06 -19.57
N ARG A 633 -30.94 -24.96 -19.51
CA ARG A 633 -30.73 -26.01 -20.52
C ARG A 633 -31.84 -27.06 -20.49
N ARG A 634 -32.32 -27.46 -19.30
CA ARG A 634 -33.48 -28.34 -19.15
C ARG A 634 -34.76 -27.69 -19.66
N ARG A 635 -34.99 -26.39 -19.40
CA ARG A 635 -36.13 -25.65 -19.96
C ARG A 635 -36.11 -25.62 -21.48
N ARG A 636 -34.97 -25.31 -22.11
CA ARG A 636 -34.87 -25.35 -23.58
C ARG A 636 -35.12 -26.73 -24.17
N ILE A 637 -34.59 -27.78 -23.55
CA ILE A 637 -34.85 -29.16 -23.99
C ILE A 637 -36.34 -29.51 -23.84
N ILE A 638 -36.99 -29.07 -22.76
CA ILE A 638 -38.42 -29.29 -22.55
C ILE A 638 -39.25 -28.49 -23.56
N GLU A 639 -38.88 -27.24 -23.86
CA GLU A 639 -39.53 -26.40 -24.88
C GLU A 639 -39.37 -27.02 -26.28
N GLU A 640 -38.18 -27.48 -26.66
CA GLU A 640 -37.93 -28.16 -27.94
C GLU A 640 -38.69 -29.49 -28.07
N VAL A 641 -38.91 -30.22 -26.97
CA VAL A 641 -39.70 -31.47 -26.95
C VAL A 641 -41.20 -31.22 -26.96
N LEU A 642 -41.67 -30.07 -26.46
CA LEU A 642 -43.09 -29.70 -26.50
C LEU A 642 -43.50 -29.06 -27.84
N GLU A 643 -42.54 -28.53 -28.60
CA GLU A 643 -42.75 -27.99 -29.96
C GLU A 643 -42.65 -29.06 -31.07
N SER A 644 -42.12 -30.25 -30.78
CA SER A 644 -42.09 -31.43 -31.66
C SER A 644 -43.27 -32.36 -31.40
#